data_AF-A0A3D1K3J0-F1
#
_entry.id   AF-A0A3D1K3J0-F1
#
_cell.length_a   1.000
_cell.length_b   1.000
_cell.length_c   1.000
_cell.angle_alpha   90.00
_cell.angle_beta   90.00
_cell.angle_gamma   90.00
#
_symmetry.space_group_name_H-M   'P 1'
#
loop_
_entity.id
_entity.type
_entity.pdbx_description
1 polymer ?
#
loop_
_entity_poly.entity_id
_entity_poly.type
_entity_poly.pdbx_seq_one_letter_code
_entity_poly.pdbx_strand_id
1 'polypeptide(L)'
;MAIAYNIREKMKPTAIICSAILLAAFSGYSAENLLQNPGFELKDGSLSEGWKDWTSTKQKISSDPDSDHPDKKSSLRVDIEKDGGKNLGQIIQEVKAKPDTAYRFNGDLKASARGMALYQIKLIGPDKKELRRLGTGNNREASKWESVSTDFTTPKDIVSVQVICRFNMGESSVGKTAWFANPILEERGELVYEGAEAAPAAVPTFNSIGIYWKPAGGGPERRCTVKFRKAGGNEWREALDLWFDQTMHEGMAEHSMEYRGSIVHLDPNTKYEIELSIEKIGVKKTLEVQTWNEDFPIVRRVEVPEKNSQTFVITEGGSPEKGYVLYAPPAGVKAAWDGGNEAKSNIKVDASWVIIRGLTLSNAKEHGIELGDVNHVVIEDCDISGWGQNDPKDGFGFNLQSAIYSKSKQLSQIVVQRCSLHHPRSDSNSWREKLASGSSHPRGPQGISFLGGQGQYVIRNNKIYSDLDHMFNDAMGEVHNFSYDGFPNRDSDINDNFVSHCWDDGLEIEGANMNVRIWNNYIDVTWDGIGAATTVLGPSYFWRNIYAVSRAGPKTDASGYRGHCYFKLGNENQKWCMGRMYVFHNTSLQPPPYAGHGAPSGAQAGITFTSDKKHHENIITRNNIFHLRINDEKAVIDYRGTTSNDFDYDMHNGKVIAKEGSESHAIKAEPEYERAPDGQLWLKPGSAGHDTALRIPNFNDNFAGKGPDTGAVETNSKDPKPATWPNFPEPAKAITLAKENEEASKPAEEVQVPADGNIQQKQIESQK
;
A
#
# COMPACT_ATOMS: atom_id res chain seq x y z
N MET A 1 31.79 -19.63 -27.53
CA MET A 1 33.06 -18.87 -27.61
C MET A 1 32.99 -17.95 -28.82
N ALA A 2 33.26 -16.66 -28.60
CA ALA A 2 33.60 -15.61 -29.57
C ALA A 2 32.79 -15.50 -30.88
N ILE A 3 31.97 -14.44 -30.98
CA ILE A 3 32.03 -13.34 -31.98
C ILE A 3 30.66 -12.64 -31.98
N ALA A 4 30.60 -11.48 -31.32
CA ALA A 4 29.72 -10.33 -31.63
C ALA A 4 30.05 -9.22 -30.61
N TYR A 5 31.16 -8.52 -30.85
CA TYR A 5 31.57 -7.31 -30.14
C TYR A 5 31.77 -6.20 -31.19
N ASN A 6 31.46 -4.96 -30.82
CA ASN A 6 31.63 -3.70 -31.57
C ASN A 6 30.49 -3.24 -32.49
N ILE A 7 29.49 -2.57 -31.90
CA ILE A 7 29.16 -1.17 -32.23
C ILE A 7 28.77 -0.46 -30.92
N ARG A 8 29.76 0.05 -30.17
CA ARG A 8 29.54 1.02 -29.08
C ARG A 8 30.81 1.83 -28.81
N GLU A 9 31.32 2.50 -29.84
CA GLU A 9 32.27 3.60 -29.67
C GLU A 9 31.97 4.70 -30.69
N LYS A 10 31.20 5.71 -30.24
CA LYS A 10 31.28 7.13 -30.61
C LYS A 10 30.16 7.92 -29.94
N MET A 11 30.16 7.97 -28.61
CA MET A 11 29.65 9.12 -27.86
C MET A 11 30.54 9.29 -26.63
N LYS A 12 31.36 10.34 -26.65
CA LYS A 12 32.14 10.78 -25.50
C LYS A 12 31.19 11.10 -24.33
N PRO A 13 31.58 10.86 -23.06
CA PRO A 13 30.82 11.33 -21.92
C PRO A 13 31.04 12.83 -21.83
N THR A 14 30.11 13.62 -22.38
CA THR A 14 29.98 15.01 -21.97
C THR A 14 29.39 14.98 -20.57
N ALA A 15 30.26 14.95 -19.56
CA ALA A 15 29.94 15.37 -18.21
C ALA A 15 29.56 16.86 -18.29
N ILE A 16 28.31 17.12 -18.64
CA ILE A 16 27.68 18.42 -18.48
C ILE A 16 26.92 18.33 -17.16
N ILE A 17 27.46 19.04 -16.20
CA ILE A 17 26.80 19.67 -15.05
C ILE A 17 25.27 19.68 -15.23
N CYS A 18 24.56 18.74 -14.60
CA CYS A 18 23.12 18.86 -14.36
C CYS A 18 22.89 19.77 -13.16
N SER A 19 23.29 21.03 -13.34
CA SER A 19 22.89 22.15 -12.51
C SER A 19 22.56 23.26 -13.50
N ALA A 20 21.34 23.78 -13.43
CA ALA A 20 20.77 24.81 -14.30
C ALA A 20 20.14 24.35 -15.63
N ILE A 21 18.92 23.77 -15.56
CA ILE A 21 17.79 24.20 -16.40
C ILE A 21 16.51 24.13 -15.55
N LEU A 22 16.24 25.20 -14.80
CA LEU A 22 14.90 25.64 -14.39
C LEU A 22 15.00 27.14 -14.05
N LEU A 23 15.42 27.91 -15.06
CA LEU A 23 15.29 29.37 -15.07
C LEU A 23 14.25 29.69 -16.15
N ALA A 24 12.99 29.41 -15.82
CA ALA A 24 11.85 30.04 -16.47
C ALA A 24 11.47 31.26 -15.61
N ALA A 25 11.29 32.38 -16.30
CA ALA A 25 11.21 33.71 -15.73
C ALA A 25 9.99 33.90 -14.82
N PHE A 26 10.24 34.11 -13.53
CA PHE A 26 9.32 34.81 -12.63
C PHE A 26 9.46 36.32 -12.89
N SER A 27 8.70 36.85 -13.85
CA SER A 27 8.45 38.29 -13.88
C SER A 27 7.25 38.58 -12.98
N GLY A 28 7.50 39.11 -11.77
CA GLY A 28 6.52 39.99 -11.12
C GLY A 28 6.01 39.66 -9.71
N TYR A 29 6.60 38.73 -8.95
CA TYR A 29 6.32 38.64 -7.51
C TYR A 29 7.62 38.44 -6.72
N SER A 30 8.08 39.49 -6.04
CA SER A 30 9.04 39.36 -4.95
C SER A 30 8.28 38.82 -3.76
N ALA A 31 8.17 37.50 -3.61
CA ALA A 31 7.56 36.91 -2.43
C ALA A 31 8.33 37.38 -1.18
N GLU A 32 7.59 37.91 -0.19
CA GLU A 32 8.17 38.38 1.07
C GLU A 32 8.76 37.20 1.84
N ASN A 33 9.97 37.36 2.40
CA ASN A 33 10.56 36.33 3.25
C ASN A 33 9.75 36.21 4.54
N LEU A 34 9.19 35.03 4.79
CA LEU A 34 8.37 34.78 5.97
C LEU A 34 9.21 34.62 7.25
N LEU A 35 10.53 34.46 7.13
CA LEU A 35 11.45 34.42 8.26
C LEU A 35 11.86 35.83 8.67
N GLN A 36 11.75 36.09 9.97
CA GLN A 36 12.29 37.28 10.61
C GLN A 36 13.79 37.12 10.85
N ASN A 37 14.51 38.24 10.85
CA ASN A 37 15.96 38.29 11.10
C ASN A 37 16.76 37.23 10.31
N PRO A 38 16.75 37.26 8.96
CA PRO A 38 17.53 36.33 8.15
C PRO A 38 19.05 36.59 8.21
N GLY A 39 19.47 37.76 8.73
CA GLY A 39 20.88 38.05 8.99
C GLY A 39 21.42 37.44 10.29
N PHE A 40 20.55 36.85 11.12
CA PHE A 40 20.86 36.33 12.45
C PHE A 40 21.53 37.37 13.36
N GLU A 41 21.07 38.62 13.29
CA GLU A 41 21.54 39.68 14.17
C GLU A 41 21.28 39.33 15.64
N LEU A 42 22.33 39.46 16.46
CA LEU A 42 22.24 39.24 17.89
C LEU A 42 21.93 40.56 18.60
N LYS A 43 20.99 40.50 19.54
CA LYS A 43 20.68 41.59 20.46
C LYS A 43 21.03 41.16 21.88
N ASP A 44 21.83 41.96 22.56
CA ASP A 44 22.31 41.69 23.92
C ASP A 44 22.98 40.31 24.06
N GLY A 45 23.66 39.85 23.00
CA GLY A 45 24.35 38.56 22.96
C GLY A 45 23.44 37.34 22.74
N SER A 46 22.17 37.55 22.41
CA SER A 46 21.19 36.49 22.17
C SER A 46 20.50 36.63 20.81
N LEU A 47 20.01 35.51 20.26
CA LEU A 47 19.20 35.54 19.04
C LEU A 47 17.92 36.35 19.30
N SER A 48 17.67 37.31 18.41
CA SER A 48 16.50 38.18 18.48
C SER A 48 15.53 37.87 17.34
N GLU A 49 14.29 38.36 17.45
CA GLU A 49 13.33 38.42 16.33
C GLU A 49 13.04 37.05 15.68
N GLY A 50 12.51 36.13 16.48
CA GLY A 50 11.89 34.89 16.00
C GLY A 50 12.75 33.63 16.14
N TRP A 51 14.07 33.74 16.08
CA TRP A 51 14.98 32.60 16.27
C TRP A 51 15.18 32.27 17.74
N LYS A 52 15.10 30.98 18.07
CA LYS A 52 15.33 30.46 19.42
C LYS A 52 16.38 29.35 19.38
N ASP A 53 17.42 29.48 20.18
CA ASP A 53 18.32 28.36 20.46
C ASP A 53 17.64 27.43 21.47
N TRP A 54 17.27 26.24 21.00
CA TRP A 54 16.67 25.17 21.82
C TRP A 54 17.68 24.06 22.11
N THR A 55 18.96 24.41 22.04
CA THR A 55 20.07 23.54 22.38
C THR A 55 20.54 23.88 23.80
N SER A 56 21.10 22.91 24.53
CA SER A 56 21.70 23.12 25.87
C SER A 56 22.90 24.10 25.83
N THR A 57 23.54 24.42 26.97
CA THR A 57 24.73 25.30 27.05
C THR A 57 26.05 24.66 26.56
N LYS A 58 26.01 23.92 25.44
CA LYS A 58 27.15 23.12 24.94
C LYS A 58 27.80 23.68 23.68
N GLN A 59 27.20 24.72 23.14
CA GLN A 59 27.63 25.49 22.00
C GLN A 59 27.60 26.97 22.37
N LYS A 60 28.39 27.75 21.65
CA LYS A 60 28.38 29.20 21.70
C LYS A 60 27.88 29.73 20.36
N ILE A 61 26.90 30.63 20.43
CA ILE A 61 26.34 31.30 19.26
C ILE A 61 26.90 32.72 19.16
N SER A 62 27.23 33.16 17.94
CA SER A 62 27.70 34.50 17.65
C SER A 62 27.29 34.92 16.23
N SER A 63 27.25 36.23 15.97
CA SER A 63 27.16 36.76 14.61
C SER A 63 28.57 36.89 14.03
N ASP A 64 28.82 36.35 12.85
CA ASP A 64 30.11 36.36 12.16
C ASP A 64 30.02 37.18 10.86
N PRO A 65 30.32 38.49 10.89
CA PRO A 65 30.31 39.36 9.71
C PRO A 65 31.48 39.08 8.75
N ASP A 66 32.55 38.42 9.23
CA ASP A 66 33.76 38.09 8.48
C ASP A 66 33.80 36.62 8.06
N SER A 67 32.63 35.99 7.98
CA SER A 67 32.45 34.56 7.77
C SER A 67 32.90 34.02 6.40
N ASP A 68 33.56 34.84 5.58
CA ASP A 68 33.93 34.65 4.17
C ASP A 68 32.77 34.32 3.22
N HIS A 69 31.52 34.57 3.65
CA HIS A 69 30.34 34.34 2.81
C HIS A 69 30.45 35.10 1.47
N PRO A 70 30.17 34.45 0.31
CA PRO A 70 30.30 35.07 -1.01
C PRO A 70 29.58 36.43 -1.15
N ASP A 71 28.39 36.53 -0.57
CA ASP A 71 27.58 37.76 -0.56
C ASP A 71 28.01 38.82 0.47
N LYS A 72 29.08 38.58 1.25
CA LYS A 72 29.56 39.46 2.34
C LYS A 72 28.49 39.81 3.38
N LYS A 73 27.59 38.87 3.67
CA LYS A 73 26.54 39.02 4.67
C LYS A 73 26.99 38.46 6.02
N SER A 74 26.39 38.96 7.10
CA SER A 74 26.55 38.35 8.42
C SER A 74 25.95 36.94 8.43
N SER A 75 26.53 36.07 9.25
CA SER A 75 26.08 34.69 9.40
C SER A 75 25.94 34.34 10.88
N LEU A 76 25.05 33.41 11.17
CA LEU A 76 25.02 32.74 12.46
C LEU A 76 26.20 31.77 12.53
N ARG A 77 27.10 31.99 13.50
CA ARG A 77 28.20 31.09 13.84
C ARG A 77 27.85 30.31 15.10
N VAL A 78 28.05 28.99 15.05
CA VAL A 78 27.81 28.06 16.15
C VAL A 78 29.09 27.27 16.42
N ASP A 79 29.80 27.62 17.48
CA ASP A 79 31.00 26.92 17.94
C ASP A 79 30.62 25.82 18.95
N ILE A 80 31.04 24.59 18.70
CA ILE A 80 30.73 23.45 19.58
C ILE A 80 31.80 23.37 20.67
N GLU A 81 31.44 23.75 21.89
CA GLU A 81 32.39 23.84 23.00
C GLU A 81 32.47 22.54 23.82
N LYS A 82 31.39 21.75 23.85
CA LYS A 82 31.29 20.53 24.66
C LYS A 82 30.50 19.44 23.95
N ASP A 83 30.75 18.19 24.31
CA ASP A 83 30.04 17.03 23.75
C ASP A 83 28.53 17.05 24.12
N GLY A 84 27.71 17.17 23.08
CA GLY A 84 26.26 17.13 23.09
C GLY A 84 25.66 15.73 23.09
N GLY A 85 26.46 14.69 22.82
CA GLY A 85 25.99 13.35 22.53
C GLY A 85 25.49 13.20 21.09
N LYS A 86 24.68 12.17 20.85
CA LYS A 86 24.23 11.79 19.49
C LYS A 86 23.14 12.68 18.89
N ASN A 87 22.51 13.54 19.69
CA ASN A 87 21.43 14.41 19.23
C ASN A 87 22.00 15.66 18.55
N LEU A 88 21.37 16.09 17.45
CA LEU A 88 21.72 17.33 16.77
C LEU A 88 21.25 18.54 17.57
N GLY A 89 22.07 19.60 17.60
CA GLY A 89 21.66 20.91 18.07
C GLY A 89 20.61 21.54 17.15
N GLN A 90 19.93 22.56 17.64
CA GLN A 90 18.81 23.19 16.96
C GLN A 90 18.63 24.68 17.32
N ILE A 91 18.68 25.51 16.30
CA ILE A 91 18.25 26.90 16.35
C ILE A 91 17.05 27.03 15.41
N ILE A 92 15.90 27.44 15.95
CA ILE A 92 14.59 27.25 15.33
C ILE A 92 13.88 28.59 15.19
N GLN A 93 13.22 28.81 14.05
CA GLN A 93 12.16 29.79 13.91
C GLN A 93 10.88 29.08 13.45
N GLU A 94 9.75 29.40 14.06
CA GLU A 94 8.43 28.85 13.73
C GLU A 94 7.56 29.92 13.10
N VAL A 95 7.00 29.63 11.93
CA VAL A 95 6.17 30.53 11.13
C VAL A 95 4.81 29.89 10.90
N LYS A 96 3.71 30.64 11.03
CA LYS A 96 2.37 30.12 10.69
C LYS A 96 2.32 29.73 9.21
N ALA A 97 1.65 28.63 8.90
CA ALA A 97 1.53 28.15 7.53
C ALA A 97 0.08 27.90 7.16
N LYS A 98 -0.25 28.16 5.90
CA LYS A 98 -1.55 27.86 5.29
C LYS A 98 -1.59 26.40 4.82
N PRO A 99 -2.74 25.71 4.93
CA PRO A 99 -2.94 24.37 4.35
C PRO A 99 -2.89 24.40 2.82
N ASP A 100 -2.57 23.25 2.22
CA ASP A 100 -2.56 23.01 0.76
C ASP A 100 -1.80 24.06 -0.06
N THR A 101 -0.75 24.60 0.54
CA THR A 101 0.02 25.73 0.01
C THR A 101 1.44 25.28 -0.27
N ALA A 102 1.97 25.68 -1.42
CA ALA A 102 3.37 25.43 -1.78
C ALA A 102 4.29 26.44 -1.09
N TYR A 103 5.44 25.98 -0.62
CA TYR A 103 6.50 26.80 -0.04
C TYR A 103 7.86 26.40 -0.60
N ARG A 104 8.78 27.36 -0.66
CA ARG A 104 10.21 27.12 -0.92
C ARG A 104 11.03 27.63 0.25
N PHE A 105 11.92 26.78 0.74
CA PHE A 105 13.01 27.21 1.61
C PHE A 105 14.32 27.29 0.84
N ASN A 106 15.08 28.36 1.03
CA ASN A 106 16.47 28.51 0.61
C ASN A 106 17.33 28.91 1.81
N GLY A 107 18.60 28.52 1.81
CA GLY A 107 19.55 29.00 2.80
C GLY A 107 20.98 28.63 2.43
N ASP A 108 21.94 29.30 3.05
CA ASP A 108 23.36 29.03 2.88
C ASP A 108 23.92 28.43 4.16
N LEU A 109 24.80 27.43 4.02
CA LEU A 109 25.43 26.78 5.16
C LEU A 109 26.91 26.45 4.89
N LYS A 110 27.69 26.41 5.95
CA LYS A 110 29.10 26.02 5.95
C LYS A 110 29.41 25.32 7.27
N ALA A 111 30.32 24.35 7.30
CA ALA A 111 30.82 23.81 8.56
C ALA A 111 32.27 23.36 8.43
N SER A 112 33.04 23.42 9.52
CA SER A 112 34.47 23.07 9.49
C SER A 112 34.74 21.57 9.31
N ALA A 113 33.70 20.73 9.33
CA ALA A 113 33.77 19.33 8.93
C ALA A 113 32.60 18.96 8.01
N ARG A 114 32.86 18.03 7.08
CA ARG A 114 31.84 17.43 6.21
C ARG A 114 30.75 16.76 7.04
N GLY A 115 29.49 16.93 6.66
CA GLY A 115 28.35 16.25 7.27
C GLY A 115 27.93 16.79 8.63
N MET A 116 28.41 17.96 9.04
CA MET A 116 28.21 18.53 10.37
C MET A 116 26.95 19.42 10.46
N ALA A 117 26.54 20.09 9.39
CA ALA A 117 25.44 21.06 9.40
C ALA A 117 24.41 20.80 8.31
N LEU A 118 23.13 21.07 8.60
CA LEU A 118 22.03 21.09 7.63
C LEU A 118 20.95 22.10 8.02
N TYR A 119 20.11 22.50 7.07
CA TYR A 119 18.78 23.00 7.40
C TYR A 119 17.76 21.87 7.44
N GLN A 120 16.83 21.96 8.37
CA GLN A 120 15.73 21.01 8.51
C GLN A 120 14.42 21.78 8.63
N ILE A 121 13.41 21.33 7.89
CA ILE A 121 12.05 21.87 7.93
C ILE A 121 11.16 20.86 8.65
N LYS A 122 10.34 21.31 9.59
CA LYS A 122 9.27 20.49 10.17
C LYS A 122 7.92 21.14 9.90
N LEU A 123 6.98 20.31 9.48
CA LEU A 123 5.57 20.66 9.34
C LEU A 123 4.88 20.31 10.66
N ILE A 124 4.28 21.30 11.31
CA ILE A 124 3.68 21.18 12.64
C ILE A 124 2.17 21.35 12.52
N GLY A 125 1.44 20.34 12.96
CA GLY A 125 -0.01 20.32 12.98
C GLY A 125 -0.59 20.79 14.31
N PRO A 126 -1.85 20.41 14.61
CA PRO A 126 -2.47 20.69 15.90
C PRO A 126 -1.67 20.06 17.05
N ASP A 127 -1.81 20.63 18.24
CA ASP A 127 -1.15 20.15 19.47
C ASP A 127 0.38 20.02 19.39
N LYS A 128 1.02 20.81 18.52
CA LYS A 128 2.48 20.78 18.27
C LYS A 128 3.02 19.45 17.74
N LYS A 129 2.14 18.61 17.18
CA LYS A 129 2.53 17.34 16.58
C LYS A 129 3.32 17.57 15.29
N GLU A 130 4.45 16.88 15.16
CA GLU A 130 5.21 16.84 13.91
C GLU A 130 4.48 15.97 12.88
N LEU A 131 4.05 16.60 11.78
CA LEU A 131 3.36 15.93 10.68
C LEU A 131 4.37 15.34 9.69
N ARG A 132 5.40 16.13 9.34
CA ARG A 132 6.45 15.76 8.39
C ARG A 132 7.74 16.49 8.69
N ARG A 133 8.86 15.89 8.30
CA ARG A 133 10.19 16.50 8.37
C ARG A 133 10.91 16.36 7.03
N LEU A 134 11.57 17.43 6.65
CA LEU A 134 12.38 17.54 5.44
C LEU A 134 13.76 18.03 5.83
N GLY A 135 14.80 17.59 5.12
CA GLY A 135 16.16 18.08 5.30
C GLY A 135 16.72 18.53 3.97
N THR A 136 17.53 19.58 3.98
CA THR A 136 18.21 20.07 2.78
C THR A 136 19.44 19.23 2.40
N GLY A 137 19.71 18.15 3.15
CA GLY A 137 20.99 17.43 3.14
C GLY A 137 22.05 18.13 4.00
N ASN A 138 23.06 17.37 4.42
CA ASN A 138 24.20 17.93 5.16
C ASN A 138 25.18 18.63 4.22
N ASN A 139 25.99 19.54 4.76
CA ASN A 139 27.14 20.13 4.06
C ASN A 139 28.05 19.03 3.49
N ARG A 140 28.38 19.14 2.21
CA ARG A 140 29.09 18.12 1.43
C ARG A 140 30.60 18.22 1.61
N GLU A 141 31.11 19.43 1.77
CA GLU A 141 32.52 19.74 1.94
C GLU A 141 32.78 20.48 3.26
N ALA A 142 34.00 20.36 3.78
CA ALA A 142 34.43 21.11 4.95
C ALA A 142 34.86 22.53 4.55
N SER A 143 34.50 23.52 5.37
CA SER A 143 34.90 24.92 5.27
C SER A 143 34.53 25.62 3.96
N LYS A 144 33.46 25.14 3.29
CA LYS A 144 32.95 25.72 2.05
C LYS A 144 31.48 26.11 2.24
N TRP A 145 31.12 27.30 1.76
CA TRP A 145 29.73 27.73 1.68
C TRP A 145 28.99 26.97 0.59
N GLU A 146 27.80 26.48 0.94
CA GLU A 146 26.90 25.74 0.06
C GLU A 146 25.50 26.34 0.17
N SER A 147 24.91 26.70 -0.96
CA SER A 147 23.50 27.08 -1.03
C SER A 147 22.64 25.83 -1.14
N VAL A 148 21.58 25.78 -0.35
CA VAL A 148 20.63 24.68 -0.33
C VAL A 148 19.21 25.19 -0.51
N SER A 149 18.36 24.33 -1.06
CA SER A 149 16.96 24.63 -1.33
C SER A 149 16.09 23.39 -1.12
N THR A 150 14.86 23.57 -0.68
CA THR A 150 13.85 22.51 -0.64
C THR A 150 12.46 23.10 -0.87
N ASP A 151 11.74 22.49 -1.81
CA ASP A 151 10.32 22.75 -2.04
C ASP A 151 9.48 21.79 -1.24
N PHE A 152 8.36 22.28 -0.71
CA PHE A 152 7.41 21.44 0.00
C PHE A 152 6.01 22.02 -0.03
N THR A 153 5.06 21.14 0.30
CA THR A 153 3.65 21.46 0.38
C THR A 153 3.16 21.14 1.77
N THR A 154 2.17 21.90 2.21
CA THR A 154 1.60 21.75 3.55
C THR A 154 0.34 20.89 3.51
N PRO A 155 0.16 19.95 4.46
CA PRO A 155 -1.07 19.18 4.57
C PRO A 155 -2.23 20.05 5.08
N LYS A 156 -3.46 19.53 4.96
CA LYS A 156 -4.71 20.23 5.35
C LYS A 156 -4.77 20.65 6.81
N ASP A 157 -4.11 19.91 7.68
CA ASP A 157 -4.08 20.13 9.13
C ASP A 157 -2.86 20.92 9.60
N ILE A 158 -2.06 21.49 8.69
CA ILE A 158 -0.91 22.30 9.07
C ILE A 158 -1.34 23.49 9.97
N VAL A 159 -0.49 23.79 10.96
CA VAL A 159 -0.58 25.01 11.77
C VAL A 159 0.61 25.92 11.51
N SER A 160 1.82 25.34 11.47
CA SER A 160 3.06 26.10 11.31
C SER A 160 4.18 25.28 10.67
N VAL A 161 5.18 26.00 10.15
CA VAL A 161 6.45 25.46 9.65
C VAL A 161 7.55 25.88 10.61
N GLN A 162 8.38 24.93 11.03
CA GLN A 162 9.62 25.21 11.75
C GLN A 162 10.80 25.10 10.79
N VAL A 163 11.54 26.19 10.63
CA VAL A 163 12.84 26.20 9.94
C VAL A 163 13.94 26.07 11.00
N ILE A 164 14.83 25.10 10.82
CA ILE A 164 15.79 24.70 11.85
C ILE A 164 17.19 24.63 11.30
N CYS A 165 18.11 25.40 11.88
CA CYS A 165 19.54 25.21 11.71
C CYS A 165 19.98 24.02 12.59
N ARG A 166 20.45 22.93 11.98
CA ARG A 166 20.87 21.70 12.67
C ARG A 166 22.38 21.53 12.58
N PHE A 167 23.00 21.12 13.68
CA PHE A 167 24.45 20.89 13.76
C PHE A 167 24.80 19.71 14.66
N ASN A 168 25.82 18.94 14.27
CA ASN A 168 26.33 17.83 15.08
C ASN A 168 27.08 18.36 16.32
N MET A 169 26.79 17.76 17.46
CA MET A 169 27.40 18.12 18.74
C MET A 169 28.19 16.98 19.39
N GLY A 170 28.26 15.80 18.76
CA GLY A 170 28.98 14.67 19.33
C GLY A 170 30.47 14.98 19.52
N GLU A 171 31.16 14.19 20.33
CA GLU A 171 32.59 14.36 20.68
C GLU A 171 33.49 14.75 19.49
N SER A 172 33.31 14.11 18.32
CA SER A 172 34.07 14.41 17.09
C SER A 172 33.87 15.83 16.52
N SER A 173 32.88 16.57 17.02
CA SER A 173 32.54 17.94 16.63
C SER A 173 32.98 18.99 17.65
N VAL A 174 33.48 18.59 18.82
CA VAL A 174 34.00 19.54 19.82
C VAL A 174 35.20 20.30 19.24
N GLY A 175 35.19 21.62 19.39
CA GLY A 175 36.17 22.54 18.79
C GLY A 175 35.91 22.85 17.31
N LYS A 176 34.80 22.37 16.74
CA LYS A 176 34.38 22.67 15.36
C LYS A 176 33.26 23.71 15.33
N THR A 177 32.97 24.22 14.14
CA THR A 177 32.05 25.34 13.94
C THR A 177 31.12 25.06 12.77
N ALA A 178 29.85 25.44 12.91
CA ALA A 178 28.87 25.52 11.84
C ALA A 178 28.44 26.97 11.62
N TRP A 179 28.14 27.31 10.37
CA TRP A 179 27.64 28.62 9.95
C TRP A 179 26.37 28.48 9.12
N PHE A 180 25.45 29.42 9.31
CA PHE A 180 24.16 29.51 8.62
C PHE A 180 23.92 30.96 8.17
N ALA A 181 23.44 31.16 6.95
CA ALA A 181 23.18 32.48 6.41
C ALA A 181 22.00 32.46 5.42
N ASN A 182 21.40 33.63 5.17
CA ASN A 182 20.36 33.83 4.16
C ASN A 182 19.18 32.84 4.18
N PRO A 183 18.62 32.46 5.34
CA PRO A 183 17.45 31.61 5.36
C PRO A 183 16.26 32.42 4.80
N ILE A 184 15.65 31.88 3.77
CA ILE A 184 14.49 32.46 3.09
C ILE A 184 13.41 31.39 3.05
N LEU A 185 12.24 31.69 3.60
CA LEU A 185 11.03 30.88 3.43
C LEU A 185 10.00 31.70 2.67
N GLU A 186 9.60 31.21 1.50
CA GLU A 186 8.65 31.89 0.61
C GLU A 186 7.37 31.07 0.48
N GLU A 187 6.22 31.73 0.61
CA GLU A 187 4.93 31.18 0.17
C GLU A 187 4.83 31.30 -1.36
N ARG A 188 4.53 30.18 -2.03
CA ARG A 188 4.36 30.10 -3.49
C ARG A 188 2.90 30.12 -3.93
N GLY A 189 1.96 30.07 -2.98
CA GLY A 189 0.52 30.10 -3.22
C GLY A 189 -0.12 28.71 -3.31
N GLU A 190 -1.27 28.62 -3.98
CA GLU A 190 -1.97 27.35 -4.22
C GLU A 190 -1.03 26.36 -4.90
N LEU A 191 -0.98 25.12 -4.41
CA LEU A 191 -0.22 24.07 -5.06
C LEU A 191 -0.83 23.73 -6.43
N VAL A 192 -0.08 24.03 -7.49
CA VAL A 192 -0.48 23.73 -8.86
C VAL A 192 0.68 23.15 -9.66
N TYR A 193 0.35 22.37 -10.69
CA TYR A 193 1.32 21.89 -11.65
C TYR A 193 1.67 23.01 -12.65
N GLU A 194 2.91 23.49 -12.62
CA GLU A 194 3.40 24.59 -13.47
C GLU A 194 4.10 24.11 -14.75
N GLY A 195 4.27 22.81 -14.93
CA GLY A 195 4.94 22.24 -16.10
C GLY A 195 4.07 22.21 -17.36
N ALA A 196 4.68 21.80 -18.48
CA ALA A 196 3.95 21.54 -19.72
C ALA A 196 2.96 20.38 -19.52
N GLU A 197 1.75 20.52 -20.08
CA GLU A 197 0.74 19.47 -20.00
C GLU A 197 1.28 18.13 -20.53
N ALA A 198 1.10 17.06 -19.75
CA ALA A 198 1.09 15.71 -20.29
C ALA A 198 -0.37 15.37 -20.66
N ALA A 199 -0.59 15.03 -21.93
CA ALA A 199 -1.92 14.73 -22.43
C ALA A 199 -2.57 13.57 -21.64
N PRO A 200 -3.91 13.55 -21.50
CA PRO A 200 -4.59 12.44 -20.85
C PRO A 200 -4.23 11.09 -21.48
N ALA A 201 -4.02 10.07 -20.64
CA ALA A 201 -3.82 8.70 -21.06
C ALA A 201 -4.89 7.80 -20.43
N ALA A 202 -5.34 6.79 -21.19
CA ALA A 202 -6.20 5.71 -20.72
C ALA A 202 -5.54 4.36 -20.97
N VAL A 203 -5.48 3.53 -19.94
CA VAL A 203 -4.88 2.19 -19.99
C VAL A 203 -5.97 1.15 -19.68
N PRO A 204 -6.47 0.43 -20.70
CA PRO A 204 -7.56 -0.52 -20.52
C PRO A 204 -7.09 -1.88 -20.00
N THR A 205 -8.00 -2.57 -19.32
CA THR A 205 -8.05 -4.04 -19.17
C THR A 205 -9.37 -4.53 -19.79
N PHE A 206 -9.86 -5.72 -19.43
CA PHE A 206 -11.16 -6.22 -19.91
C PHE A 206 -12.35 -5.39 -19.38
N ASN A 207 -12.34 -5.05 -18.09
CA ASN A 207 -13.51 -4.46 -17.42
C ASN A 207 -13.22 -3.12 -16.75
N SER A 208 -12.00 -2.60 -16.93
CA SER A 208 -11.56 -1.36 -16.30
C SER A 208 -10.69 -0.53 -17.24
N ILE A 209 -10.60 0.76 -16.96
CA ILE A 209 -9.69 1.70 -17.62
C ILE A 209 -9.03 2.55 -16.54
N GLY A 210 -7.69 2.49 -16.44
CA GLY A 210 -6.90 3.44 -15.67
C GLY A 210 -6.74 4.75 -16.42
N ILE A 211 -6.84 5.87 -15.73
CA ILE A 211 -6.75 7.23 -16.29
C ILE A 211 -5.61 7.98 -15.61
N TYR A 212 -4.86 8.70 -16.43
CA TYR A 212 -3.77 9.58 -16.01
C TYR A 212 -3.92 10.93 -16.71
N TRP A 213 -3.73 12.04 -15.99
CA TRP A 213 -3.69 13.35 -16.61
C TRP A 213 -2.89 14.35 -15.78
N LYS A 214 -2.03 15.13 -16.46
CA LYS A 214 -1.19 16.14 -15.82
C LYS A 214 -1.32 17.48 -16.55
N PRO A 215 -2.46 18.17 -16.40
CA PRO A 215 -2.70 19.45 -17.06
C PRO A 215 -1.93 20.58 -16.40
N ALA A 216 -1.48 21.55 -17.20
CA ALA A 216 -0.98 22.81 -16.66
C ALA A 216 -2.05 23.48 -15.78
N GLY A 217 -1.68 23.85 -14.56
CA GLY A 217 -2.60 24.32 -13.55
C GLY A 217 -3.41 23.23 -12.85
N GLY A 218 -3.13 21.93 -12.99
CA GLY A 218 -3.73 20.89 -12.15
C GLY A 218 -3.33 21.05 -10.68
N GLY A 219 -4.15 20.60 -9.72
CA GLY A 219 -3.85 20.73 -8.29
C GLY A 219 -4.86 20.01 -7.37
N PRO A 220 -4.53 19.81 -6.08
CA PRO A 220 -5.38 19.08 -5.14
C PRO A 220 -6.74 19.74 -4.88
N GLU A 221 -6.80 21.08 -4.93
CA GLU A 221 -8.02 21.88 -4.74
C GLU A 221 -8.75 22.17 -6.08
N ARG A 222 -8.44 21.38 -7.12
CA ARG A 222 -8.99 21.48 -8.47
C ARG A 222 -9.59 20.14 -8.83
N ARG A 223 -10.88 19.98 -8.57
CA ARG A 223 -11.64 18.75 -8.84
C ARG A 223 -11.57 18.39 -10.33
N CYS A 224 -11.16 17.16 -10.64
CA CYS A 224 -11.17 16.62 -11.99
C CYS A 224 -12.27 15.56 -12.13
N THR A 225 -13.40 15.97 -12.72
CA THR A 225 -14.55 15.09 -12.94
C THR A 225 -14.35 14.18 -14.13
N VAL A 226 -14.95 12.98 -14.07
CA VAL A 226 -14.87 11.97 -15.13
C VAL A 226 -16.29 11.57 -15.56
N LYS A 227 -16.54 11.64 -16.88
CA LYS A 227 -17.73 11.05 -17.49
C LYS A 227 -17.32 10.10 -18.59
N PHE A 228 -18.13 9.07 -18.84
CA PHE A 228 -17.86 8.09 -19.87
C PHE A 228 -19.14 7.54 -20.51
N ARG A 229 -19.02 7.06 -21.75
CA ARG A 229 -20.09 6.38 -22.47
C ARG A 229 -19.51 5.40 -23.47
N LYS A 230 -20.28 4.40 -23.88
CA LYS A 230 -19.93 3.62 -25.07
C LYS A 230 -19.86 4.56 -26.28
N ALA A 231 -18.87 4.40 -27.14
CA ALA A 231 -18.67 5.27 -28.29
C ALA A 231 -19.92 5.30 -29.18
N GLY A 232 -20.35 6.50 -29.59
CA GLY A 232 -21.60 6.71 -30.33
C GLY A 232 -22.90 6.56 -29.50
N GLY A 233 -22.81 6.26 -28.20
CA GLY A 233 -23.95 6.26 -27.29
C GLY A 233 -24.42 7.67 -26.93
N ASN A 234 -25.67 7.82 -26.49
CA ASN A 234 -26.24 9.14 -26.14
C ASN A 234 -26.12 9.50 -24.66
N GLU A 235 -25.88 8.52 -23.77
CA GLU A 235 -25.92 8.71 -22.33
C GLU A 235 -24.52 8.69 -21.71
N TRP A 236 -24.14 9.82 -21.10
CA TRP A 236 -22.94 9.93 -20.29
C TRP A 236 -23.21 9.43 -18.87
N ARG A 237 -22.37 8.52 -18.39
CA ARG A 237 -22.32 8.06 -17.01
C ARG A 237 -21.19 8.77 -16.27
N GLU A 238 -21.35 8.96 -14.97
CA GLU A 238 -20.32 9.51 -14.10
C GLU A 238 -19.43 8.40 -13.57
N ALA A 239 -18.12 8.64 -13.50
CA ALA A 239 -17.18 7.82 -12.74
C ALA A 239 -16.67 8.60 -11.52
N LEU A 240 -15.99 7.90 -10.62
CA LEU A 240 -15.31 8.56 -9.50
C LEU A 240 -14.32 9.59 -10.05
N ASP A 241 -14.28 10.76 -9.41
CA ASP A 241 -13.35 11.83 -9.79
C ASP A 241 -11.90 11.34 -9.70
N LEU A 242 -11.02 11.91 -10.54
CA LEU A 242 -9.60 11.62 -10.45
C LEU A 242 -9.02 12.26 -9.17
N TRP A 243 -8.19 11.51 -8.47
CA TRP A 243 -7.40 12.02 -7.36
C TRP A 243 -6.12 12.68 -7.87
N PHE A 244 -5.82 13.88 -7.39
CA PHE A 244 -4.55 14.53 -7.64
C PHE A 244 -3.49 14.08 -6.63
N ASP A 245 -2.46 13.39 -7.11
CA ASP A 245 -1.29 13.10 -6.29
C ASP A 245 -0.38 14.32 -6.23
N GLN A 246 -0.39 14.98 -5.08
CA GLN A 246 0.42 16.17 -4.80
C GLN A 246 1.88 15.88 -4.44
N THR A 247 2.29 14.61 -4.45
CA THR A 247 3.62 14.18 -4.00
C THR A 247 4.66 14.36 -5.11
N MET A 248 5.87 14.76 -4.69
CA MET A 248 7.06 14.71 -5.53
C MET A 248 7.78 13.39 -5.29
N HIS A 249 7.80 12.52 -6.29
CA HIS A 249 8.37 11.17 -6.24
C HIS A 249 9.78 11.14 -6.81
N GLU A 250 10.78 11.10 -5.93
CA GLU A 250 12.18 10.95 -6.34
C GLU A 250 12.39 9.61 -7.06
N GLY A 251 12.78 9.67 -8.35
CA GLY A 251 12.98 8.47 -9.17
C GLY A 251 11.78 8.06 -10.03
N MET A 252 10.61 8.69 -9.83
CA MET A 252 9.39 8.53 -10.65
C MET A 252 8.75 9.90 -10.92
N ALA A 253 9.55 10.87 -11.37
CA ALA A 253 9.17 12.27 -11.49
C ALA A 253 8.02 12.49 -12.50
N GLU A 254 7.88 11.61 -13.48
CA GLU A 254 6.78 11.58 -14.44
C GLU A 254 5.42 11.48 -13.74
N HIS A 255 5.35 10.74 -12.63
CA HIS A 255 4.14 10.47 -11.84
C HIS A 255 3.95 11.41 -10.65
N SER A 256 4.78 12.44 -10.51
CA SER A 256 4.57 13.50 -9.51
C SER A 256 3.53 14.50 -9.99
N MET A 257 2.69 15.05 -9.11
CA MET A 257 1.74 16.12 -9.46
C MET A 257 0.77 15.73 -10.61
N GLU A 258 0.15 14.56 -10.49
CA GLU A 258 -0.64 13.91 -11.54
C GLU A 258 -2.04 13.54 -11.04
N TYR A 259 -3.07 13.75 -11.86
CA TYR A 259 -4.40 13.17 -11.63
C TYR A 259 -4.43 11.72 -12.04
N ARG A 260 -4.94 10.85 -11.17
CA ARG A 260 -5.10 9.42 -11.42
C ARG A 260 -6.44 8.91 -10.93
N GLY A 261 -6.99 7.93 -11.64
CA GLY A 261 -8.23 7.27 -11.26
C GLY A 261 -8.61 6.15 -12.22
N SER A 262 -9.68 5.41 -11.92
CA SER A 262 -10.15 4.32 -12.76
C SER A 262 -11.65 4.40 -13.03
N ILE A 263 -12.04 3.98 -14.24
CA ILE A 263 -13.41 3.60 -14.59
C ILE A 263 -13.48 2.07 -14.50
N VAL A 264 -14.52 1.53 -13.87
CA VAL A 264 -14.71 0.09 -13.59
C VAL A 264 -16.05 -0.40 -14.16
N HIS A 265 -16.34 -1.70 -14.04
CA HIS A 265 -17.61 -2.30 -14.50
C HIS A 265 -17.93 -2.00 -15.97
N LEU A 266 -16.90 -2.06 -16.83
CA LEU A 266 -17.02 -1.88 -18.26
C LEU A 266 -17.20 -3.21 -18.98
N ASP A 267 -17.89 -3.18 -20.11
CA ASP A 267 -17.95 -4.32 -21.01
C ASP A 267 -16.61 -4.51 -21.73
N PRO A 268 -16.15 -5.77 -21.92
CA PRO A 268 -14.96 -6.09 -22.69
C PRO A 268 -15.18 -5.78 -24.18
N ASN A 269 -14.08 -5.69 -24.94
CA ASN A 269 -14.05 -5.39 -26.37
C ASN A 269 -14.92 -4.19 -26.79
N THR A 270 -15.06 -3.20 -25.92
CA THR A 270 -15.99 -2.08 -26.11
C THR A 270 -15.23 -0.78 -26.17
N LYS A 271 -15.51 0.01 -27.21
CA LYS A 271 -14.96 1.36 -27.36
C LYS A 271 -15.74 2.32 -26.47
N TYR A 272 -15.03 3.09 -25.67
CA TYR A 272 -15.57 4.13 -24.79
C TYR A 272 -15.04 5.50 -25.19
N GLU A 273 -15.90 6.51 -25.06
CA GLU A 273 -15.54 7.92 -25.01
C GLU A 273 -15.50 8.35 -23.54
N ILE A 274 -14.44 9.05 -23.14
CA ILE A 274 -14.21 9.54 -21.78
C ILE A 274 -14.02 11.04 -21.85
N GLU A 275 -14.65 11.76 -20.93
CA GLU A 275 -14.54 13.19 -20.75
C GLU A 275 -13.94 13.50 -19.38
N LEU A 276 -12.87 14.30 -19.38
CA LEU A 276 -12.23 14.85 -18.18
C LEU A 276 -12.48 16.36 -18.13
N SER A 277 -12.87 16.87 -16.97
CA SER A 277 -13.16 18.31 -16.80
C SER A 277 -12.69 18.85 -15.45
N ILE A 278 -11.97 19.98 -15.48
CA ILE A 278 -11.56 20.75 -14.31
C ILE A 278 -12.17 22.16 -14.44
N GLU A 279 -13.31 22.36 -13.80
CA GLU A 279 -14.11 23.59 -13.91
C GLU A 279 -13.34 24.84 -13.48
N LYS A 280 -12.57 24.76 -12.37
CA LYS A 280 -11.84 25.89 -11.78
C LYS A 280 -10.84 26.56 -12.74
N ILE A 281 -10.37 25.84 -13.75
CA ILE A 281 -9.46 26.37 -14.80
C ILE A 281 -10.06 26.27 -16.21
N GLY A 282 -11.34 25.89 -16.33
CA GLY A 282 -12.07 25.85 -17.59
C GLY A 282 -11.52 24.87 -18.63
N VAL A 283 -10.80 23.81 -18.21
CA VAL A 283 -10.25 22.82 -19.14
C VAL A 283 -11.13 21.59 -19.22
N LYS A 284 -11.27 21.08 -20.45
CA LYS A 284 -11.99 19.85 -20.77
C LYS A 284 -11.22 19.08 -21.83
N LYS A 285 -11.13 17.77 -21.67
CA LYS A 285 -10.49 16.86 -22.63
C LYS A 285 -11.39 15.66 -22.87
N THR A 286 -11.31 15.13 -24.08
CA THR A 286 -11.99 13.88 -24.46
C THR A 286 -10.96 12.92 -25.01
N LEU A 287 -11.10 11.65 -24.66
CA LEU A 287 -10.28 10.56 -25.16
C LEU A 287 -11.16 9.37 -25.51
N GLU A 288 -10.68 8.54 -26.43
CA GLU A 288 -11.30 7.28 -26.78
C GLU A 288 -10.35 6.12 -26.48
N VAL A 289 -10.90 5.02 -25.99
CA VAL A 289 -10.12 3.82 -25.68
C VAL A 289 -11.02 2.60 -25.81
N GLN A 290 -10.44 1.44 -26.13
CA GLN A 290 -11.15 0.17 -26.22
C GLN A 290 -10.69 -0.76 -25.11
N THR A 291 -11.62 -1.34 -24.37
CA THR A 291 -11.32 -2.40 -23.40
C THR A 291 -10.81 -3.65 -24.11
N TRP A 292 -10.03 -4.48 -23.42
CA TRP A 292 -9.46 -5.69 -23.99
C TRP A 292 -10.54 -6.66 -24.47
N ASN A 293 -10.21 -7.43 -25.50
CA ASN A 293 -11.09 -8.46 -26.04
C ASN A 293 -10.81 -9.80 -25.35
N GLU A 294 -11.86 -10.44 -24.84
CA GLU A 294 -11.79 -11.78 -24.24
C GLU A 294 -11.59 -12.88 -25.30
N ASP A 295 -11.94 -12.60 -26.56
CA ASP A 295 -11.65 -13.47 -27.68
C ASP A 295 -10.22 -13.24 -28.17
N PHE A 296 -9.28 -14.02 -27.64
CA PHE A 296 -7.89 -14.00 -28.08
C PHE A 296 -7.74 -14.61 -29.49
N PRO A 297 -7.33 -13.85 -30.52
CA PRO A 297 -7.14 -14.40 -31.87
C PRO A 297 -6.02 -15.42 -31.86
N ILE A 298 -6.21 -16.61 -32.46
CA ILE A 298 -5.21 -17.67 -32.51
C ILE A 298 -4.67 -17.78 -33.93
N VAL A 299 -3.38 -17.49 -34.12
CA VAL A 299 -2.71 -17.64 -35.43
C VAL A 299 -2.30 -19.09 -35.68
N ARG A 300 -1.92 -19.80 -34.61
CA ARG A 300 -1.36 -21.14 -34.69
C ARG A 300 -1.65 -21.90 -33.41
N ARG A 301 -1.98 -23.18 -33.56
CA ARG A 301 -2.08 -24.14 -32.46
C ARG A 301 -0.87 -25.06 -32.48
N VAL A 302 -0.25 -25.23 -31.33
CA VAL A 302 0.77 -26.25 -31.04
C VAL A 302 0.12 -27.29 -30.14
N GLU A 303 -0.01 -28.51 -30.66
CA GLU A 303 -0.44 -29.64 -29.85
C GLU A 303 0.73 -30.15 -29.03
N VAL A 304 0.60 -30.05 -27.71
CA VAL A 304 1.65 -30.49 -26.78
C VAL A 304 1.47 -31.98 -26.46
N PRO A 305 2.54 -32.73 -26.11
CA PRO A 305 2.43 -34.15 -25.81
C PRO A 305 1.52 -34.41 -24.58
N GLU A 306 0.88 -35.59 -24.54
CA GLU A 306 0.05 -36.01 -23.40
C GLU A 306 0.85 -36.08 -22.09
N LYS A 307 2.12 -36.47 -22.18
CA LYS A 307 3.03 -36.64 -21.05
C LYS A 307 4.36 -35.97 -21.36
N ASN A 308 4.92 -35.33 -20.35
CA ASN A 308 6.25 -34.76 -20.37
C ASN A 308 6.78 -34.69 -18.94
N SER A 309 8.08 -34.93 -18.76
CA SER A 309 8.74 -34.88 -17.45
C SER A 309 9.96 -33.96 -17.43
N GLN A 310 10.26 -33.29 -18.54
CA GLN A 310 11.34 -32.32 -18.65
C GLN A 310 10.77 -30.91 -18.75
N THR A 311 11.56 -29.87 -18.49
CA THR A 311 11.10 -28.49 -18.72
C THR A 311 10.81 -28.27 -20.20
N PHE A 312 9.56 -27.92 -20.51
CA PHE A 312 9.15 -27.54 -21.86
C PHE A 312 9.36 -26.04 -22.06
N VAL A 313 10.22 -25.65 -23.01
CA VAL A 313 10.54 -24.25 -23.26
C VAL A 313 9.73 -23.75 -24.47
N ILE A 314 8.88 -22.76 -24.24
CA ILE A 314 8.13 -22.05 -25.27
C ILE A 314 8.98 -20.89 -25.78
N THR A 315 9.52 -21.02 -26.98
CA THR A 315 10.36 -20.00 -27.64
C THR A 315 9.68 -19.34 -28.85
N GLU A 316 8.48 -19.79 -29.21
CA GLU A 316 7.72 -19.26 -30.33
C GLU A 316 6.39 -18.68 -29.87
N GLY A 317 6.13 -17.44 -30.27
CA GLY A 317 4.93 -16.70 -29.94
C GLY A 317 4.33 -16.01 -31.16
N GLY A 318 3.20 -15.35 -30.93
CA GLY A 318 2.45 -14.60 -31.94
C GLY A 318 2.91 -13.15 -32.09
N SER A 319 1.96 -12.29 -32.48
CA SER A 319 2.15 -10.85 -32.63
C SER A 319 0.80 -10.12 -32.61
N PRO A 320 0.75 -8.80 -32.35
CA PRO A 320 -0.50 -8.04 -32.35
C PRO A 320 -1.31 -8.21 -33.64
N GLU A 321 -0.64 -8.27 -34.80
CA GLU A 321 -1.30 -8.30 -36.11
C GLU A 321 -1.84 -9.68 -36.49
N LYS A 322 -1.28 -10.74 -35.89
CA LYS A 322 -1.56 -12.14 -36.28
C LYS A 322 -2.38 -12.86 -35.22
N GLY A 323 -2.28 -12.46 -33.97
CA GLY A 323 -2.82 -13.17 -32.82
C GLY A 323 -1.78 -14.05 -32.13
N TYR A 324 -2.24 -14.79 -31.13
CA TYR A 324 -1.48 -15.63 -30.22
C TYR A 324 -1.15 -17.01 -30.81
N VAL A 325 -0.05 -17.59 -30.34
CA VAL A 325 0.21 -19.03 -30.50
C VAL A 325 -0.36 -19.77 -29.29
N LEU A 326 -1.28 -20.70 -29.54
CA LEU A 326 -1.91 -21.52 -28.52
C LEU A 326 -1.15 -22.84 -28.31
N TYR A 327 -0.67 -23.08 -27.09
CA TYR A 327 -0.13 -24.35 -26.63
C TYR A 327 -1.18 -25.05 -25.78
N ALA A 328 -1.67 -26.19 -26.27
CA ALA A 328 -2.77 -26.94 -25.66
C ALA A 328 -2.68 -28.44 -26.01
N PRO A 329 -3.28 -29.34 -25.22
CA PRO A 329 -3.34 -30.75 -25.59
C PRO A 329 -4.16 -30.96 -26.88
N PRO A 330 -4.00 -32.09 -27.59
CA PRO A 330 -4.93 -32.47 -28.65
C PRO A 330 -6.38 -32.45 -28.15
N ALA A 331 -7.34 -32.17 -29.03
CA ALA A 331 -8.75 -32.06 -28.63
C ALA A 331 -9.24 -33.35 -27.94
N GLY A 332 -9.89 -33.21 -26.78
CA GLY A 332 -10.38 -34.33 -25.97
C GLY A 332 -9.31 -35.09 -25.17
N VAL A 333 -8.04 -34.73 -25.30
CA VAL A 333 -6.93 -35.33 -24.54
C VAL A 333 -6.62 -34.50 -23.31
N LYS A 334 -6.37 -35.16 -22.18
CA LYS A 334 -5.80 -34.53 -20.99
C LYS A 334 -4.28 -34.66 -21.03
N ALA A 335 -3.55 -33.56 -21.01
CA ALA A 335 -2.09 -33.59 -20.84
C ALA A 335 -1.74 -33.45 -19.36
N ALA A 336 -1.11 -34.49 -18.81
CA ALA A 336 -0.67 -34.55 -17.42
C ALA A 336 0.86 -34.66 -17.38
N TRP A 337 1.53 -33.57 -17.00
CA TRP A 337 2.98 -33.44 -17.02
C TRP A 337 3.52 -33.47 -15.60
N ASP A 338 4.24 -34.54 -15.28
CA ASP A 338 4.88 -34.73 -13.99
C ASP A 338 6.38 -34.40 -14.13
N GLY A 339 6.80 -33.28 -13.52
CA GLY A 339 8.19 -32.82 -13.53
C GLY A 339 9.16 -33.72 -12.75
N GLY A 340 8.66 -34.74 -12.05
CA GLY A 340 9.45 -35.75 -11.36
C GLY A 340 10.34 -35.22 -10.24
N ASN A 341 10.08 -34.01 -9.74
CA ASN A 341 10.98 -33.24 -8.87
C ASN A 341 12.38 -32.99 -9.47
N GLU A 342 12.52 -33.10 -10.79
CA GLU A 342 13.76 -32.91 -11.54
C GLU A 342 13.68 -31.69 -12.47
N ALA A 343 12.57 -31.54 -13.19
CA ALA A 343 12.33 -30.38 -14.03
C ALA A 343 12.21 -29.13 -13.16
N LYS A 344 13.08 -28.12 -13.37
CA LYS A 344 13.04 -26.85 -12.61
C LYS A 344 11.66 -26.21 -12.68
N SER A 345 11.13 -26.12 -13.89
CA SER A 345 9.73 -25.84 -14.13
C SER A 345 9.11 -26.84 -15.08
N ASN A 346 7.79 -27.03 -15.00
CA ASN A 346 7.10 -27.82 -16.03
C ASN A 346 7.17 -27.09 -17.38
N ILE A 347 6.93 -25.76 -17.35
CA ILE A 347 6.99 -24.89 -18.53
C ILE A 347 7.86 -23.67 -18.24
N LYS A 348 8.70 -23.31 -19.19
CA LYS A 348 9.35 -21.99 -19.27
C LYS A 348 8.88 -21.24 -20.51
N VAL A 349 8.50 -19.98 -20.36
CA VAL A 349 7.98 -19.14 -21.45
C VAL A 349 8.98 -18.02 -21.75
N ASP A 350 9.62 -18.12 -22.91
CA ASP A 350 10.60 -17.14 -23.42
C ASP A 350 10.07 -16.39 -24.66
N ALA A 351 8.76 -16.48 -24.94
CA ALA A 351 8.10 -15.77 -26.04
C ALA A 351 6.80 -15.07 -25.59
N SER A 352 6.55 -13.89 -26.15
CA SER A 352 5.32 -13.10 -25.96
C SER A 352 4.21 -13.55 -26.91
N TRP A 353 2.95 -13.13 -26.68
CA TRP A 353 1.79 -13.52 -27.50
C TRP A 353 1.56 -15.04 -27.52
N VAL A 354 1.53 -15.61 -26.31
CA VAL A 354 1.39 -17.05 -26.05
C VAL A 354 0.12 -17.30 -25.23
N ILE A 355 -0.61 -18.35 -25.56
CA ILE A 355 -1.66 -18.91 -24.69
C ILE A 355 -1.22 -20.31 -24.27
N ILE A 356 -1.24 -20.59 -22.98
CA ILE A 356 -1.09 -21.93 -22.40
C ILE A 356 -2.45 -22.33 -21.86
N ARG A 357 -3.02 -23.45 -22.36
CA ARG A 357 -4.38 -23.85 -22.03
C ARG A 357 -4.52 -25.33 -21.69
N GLY A 358 -5.24 -25.62 -20.60
CA GLY A 358 -5.81 -26.96 -20.37
C GLY A 358 -4.80 -28.03 -19.94
N LEU A 359 -3.71 -27.63 -19.28
CA LEU A 359 -2.64 -28.54 -18.85
C LEU A 359 -2.74 -28.84 -17.36
N THR A 360 -2.52 -30.10 -16.99
CA THR A 360 -2.27 -30.52 -15.61
C THR A 360 -0.75 -30.65 -15.42
N LEU A 361 -0.19 -29.80 -14.56
CA LEU A 361 1.24 -29.69 -14.31
C LEU A 361 1.51 -30.06 -12.85
N SER A 362 2.30 -31.10 -12.62
CA SER A 362 2.65 -31.52 -11.28
C SER A 362 4.15 -31.62 -11.07
N ASN A 363 4.55 -31.57 -9.80
CA ASN A 363 5.86 -32.01 -9.34
C ASN A 363 7.08 -31.33 -9.98
N ALA A 364 6.95 -30.08 -10.41
CA ALA A 364 8.13 -29.28 -10.73
C ALA A 364 9.00 -29.08 -9.49
N LYS A 365 10.31 -29.00 -9.71
CA LYS A 365 11.30 -28.80 -8.66
C LYS A 365 11.25 -27.39 -8.06
N GLU A 366 10.93 -26.36 -8.85
CA GLU A 366 10.87 -24.97 -8.38
C GLU A 366 9.51 -24.35 -8.69
N HIS A 367 9.09 -24.31 -9.97
CA HIS A 367 7.91 -23.56 -10.40
C HIS A 367 7.03 -24.37 -11.35
N GLY A 368 5.71 -24.22 -11.32
CA GLY A 368 4.86 -24.83 -12.36
C GLY A 368 5.18 -24.24 -13.74
N ILE A 369 4.95 -22.94 -13.88
CA ILE A 369 5.22 -22.15 -15.08
C ILE A 369 6.15 -20.97 -14.72
N GLU A 370 7.31 -20.89 -15.37
CA GLU A 370 8.24 -19.76 -15.27
C GLU A 370 8.10 -18.84 -16.49
N LEU A 371 7.82 -17.56 -16.26
CA LEU A 371 7.74 -16.53 -17.30
C LEU A 371 9.05 -15.73 -17.35
N GLY A 372 9.69 -15.71 -18.52
CA GLY A 372 10.87 -14.91 -18.81
C GLY A 372 10.54 -13.43 -19.07
N ASP A 373 11.35 -12.77 -19.90
CA ASP A 373 11.13 -11.38 -20.33
C ASP A 373 10.04 -11.30 -21.40
N VAL A 374 8.79 -11.48 -20.98
CA VAL A 374 7.63 -11.63 -21.88
C VAL A 374 6.50 -10.67 -21.56
N ASN A 375 5.65 -10.44 -22.57
CA ASN A 375 4.37 -9.76 -22.44
C ASN A 375 3.27 -10.47 -23.25
N HIS A 376 2.01 -10.11 -23.03
CA HIS A 376 0.86 -10.72 -23.71
C HIS A 376 0.88 -12.26 -23.58
N VAL A 377 0.90 -12.75 -22.35
CA VAL A 377 0.81 -14.20 -22.08
C VAL A 377 -0.50 -14.48 -21.36
N VAL A 378 -1.25 -15.47 -21.85
CA VAL A 378 -2.48 -15.97 -21.23
C VAL A 378 -2.20 -17.38 -20.71
N ILE A 379 -2.44 -17.60 -19.43
CA ILE A 379 -2.42 -18.91 -18.79
C ILE A 379 -3.84 -19.20 -18.34
N GLU A 380 -4.46 -20.23 -18.90
CA GLU A 380 -5.85 -20.51 -18.59
C GLU A 380 -6.22 -21.99 -18.53
N ASP A 381 -7.24 -22.30 -17.72
CA ASP A 381 -7.77 -23.65 -17.56
C ASP A 381 -6.68 -24.67 -17.17
N CYS A 382 -5.63 -24.22 -16.46
CA CYS A 382 -4.53 -25.06 -15.98
C CYS A 382 -4.75 -25.53 -14.54
N ASP A 383 -4.30 -26.74 -14.24
CA ASP A 383 -4.23 -27.33 -12.90
C ASP A 383 -2.75 -27.51 -12.55
N ILE A 384 -2.26 -26.84 -11.50
CA ILE A 384 -0.84 -26.82 -11.13
C ILE A 384 -0.69 -27.20 -9.66
N SER A 385 0.10 -28.24 -9.38
CA SER A 385 0.29 -28.76 -8.02
C SER A 385 1.67 -29.37 -7.75
N GLY A 386 1.99 -29.57 -6.48
CA GLY A 386 3.19 -30.27 -6.02
C GLY A 386 4.51 -29.61 -6.43
N TRP A 387 4.52 -28.31 -6.74
CA TRP A 387 5.75 -27.61 -7.10
C TRP A 387 6.61 -27.31 -5.86
N GLY A 388 7.89 -27.02 -6.09
CA GLY A 388 8.79 -26.50 -5.08
C GLY A 388 9.52 -27.58 -4.25
N GLN A 389 10.33 -27.10 -3.32
CA GLN A 389 11.28 -27.86 -2.51
C GLN A 389 11.28 -27.37 -1.05
N ASN A 390 11.58 -28.28 -0.13
CA ASN A 390 11.90 -27.92 1.25
C ASN A 390 13.31 -27.33 1.34
N ASP A 391 13.44 -26.18 2.00
CA ASP A 391 14.71 -25.60 2.43
C ASP A 391 15.29 -26.47 3.56
N PRO A 392 16.46 -27.11 3.35
CA PRO A 392 17.04 -28.04 4.34
C PRO A 392 17.45 -27.37 5.64
N LYS A 393 17.49 -26.03 5.71
CA LYS A 393 17.81 -25.29 6.92
C LYS A 393 16.67 -25.32 7.94
N ASP A 394 15.45 -25.20 7.47
CA ASP A 394 14.27 -24.97 8.30
C ASP A 394 13.23 -26.09 8.17
N GLY A 395 13.23 -26.84 7.06
CA GLY A 395 12.23 -27.86 6.74
C GLY A 395 10.98 -27.32 6.04
N PHE A 396 10.78 -25.99 6.03
CA PHE A 396 9.76 -25.30 5.24
C PHE A 396 10.20 -25.06 3.79
N GLY A 397 9.31 -24.58 2.93
CA GLY A 397 9.58 -24.33 1.53
C GLY A 397 10.63 -23.24 1.25
N PHE A 398 11.29 -23.33 0.10
CA PHE A 398 12.04 -22.18 -0.43
C PHE A 398 11.09 -21.03 -0.76
N ASN A 399 11.46 -19.83 -0.32
CA ASN A 399 10.62 -18.65 -0.51
C ASN A 399 10.33 -18.37 -1.98
N LEU A 400 9.07 -18.03 -2.30
CA LEU A 400 8.59 -17.62 -3.64
C LEU A 400 8.73 -18.70 -4.72
N GLN A 401 8.90 -19.97 -4.35
CA GLN A 401 8.69 -21.06 -5.29
C GLN A 401 7.20 -21.18 -5.58
N SER A 402 6.80 -20.75 -6.78
CA SER A 402 5.39 -20.53 -7.09
C SER A 402 4.84 -21.39 -8.23
N ALA A 403 3.52 -21.62 -8.23
CA ALA A 403 2.85 -22.30 -9.33
C ALA A 403 3.05 -21.52 -10.64
N ILE A 404 2.96 -20.19 -10.59
CA ILE A 404 3.32 -19.30 -11.70
C ILE A 404 4.30 -18.24 -11.18
N TYR A 405 5.46 -18.16 -11.81
CA TYR A 405 6.56 -17.32 -11.32
C TYR A 405 7.15 -16.47 -12.44
N SER A 406 7.54 -15.24 -12.09
CA SER A 406 8.47 -14.45 -12.89
C SER A 406 9.35 -13.57 -12.01
N LYS A 407 10.56 -13.34 -12.49
CA LYS A 407 11.47 -12.31 -11.96
C LYS A 407 11.80 -11.23 -12.99
N SER A 408 11.04 -11.19 -14.08
CA SER A 408 11.30 -10.26 -15.15
C SER A 408 10.80 -8.87 -14.78
N LYS A 409 11.71 -7.91 -14.84
CA LYS A 409 11.35 -6.49 -14.77
C LYS A 409 10.61 -5.98 -16.02
N GLN A 410 10.50 -6.79 -17.06
CA GLN A 410 9.81 -6.46 -18.32
C GLN A 410 8.43 -7.11 -18.42
N LEU A 411 8.03 -7.90 -17.42
CA LEU A 411 6.75 -8.60 -17.41
C LEU A 411 5.59 -7.61 -17.48
N SER A 412 4.70 -7.76 -18.45
CA SER A 412 3.49 -6.92 -18.56
C SER A 412 2.39 -7.64 -19.33
N GLN A 413 1.13 -7.21 -19.15
CA GLN A 413 0.00 -7.76 -19.92
C GLN A 413 -0.08 -9.30 -19.80
N ILE A 414 -0.21 -9.76 -18.56
CA ILE A 414 -0.31 -11.19 -18.23
C ILE A 414 -1.73 -11.47 -17.76
N VAL A 415 -2.35 -12.48 -18.37
CA VAL A 415 -3.66 -12.97 -17.95
C VAL A 415 -3.49 -14.35 -17.32
N VAL A 416 -3.93 -14.50 -16.08
CA VAL A 416 -4.04 -15.80 -15.41
C VAL A 416 -5.51 -16.01 -15.07
N GLN A 417 -6.15 -16.98 -15.71
CA GLN A 417 -7.59 -17.18 -15.51
C GLN A 417 -8.08 -18.61 -15.51
N ARG A 418 -9.09 -18.90 -14.66
CA ARG A 418 -9.70 -20.24 -14.57
C ARG A 418 -8.68 -21.33 -14.25
N CYS A 419 -7.59 -20.98 -13.56
CA CYS A 419 -6.58 -21.93 -13.12
C CYS A 419 -6.86 -22.42 -11.69
N SER A 420 -6.42 -23.64 -11.42
CA SER A 420 -6.34 -24.24 -10.08
C SER A 420 -4.86 -24.30 -9.69
N LEU A 421 -4.42 -23.48 -8.73
CA LEU A 421 -3.03 -23.41 -8.25
C LEU A 421 -3.01 -23.91 -6.81
N HIS A 422 -2.57 -25.14 -6.57
CA HIS A 422 -2.82 -25.75 -5.27
C HIS A 422 -1.83 -26.79 -4.79
N HIS A 423 -1.75 -26.95 -3.47
CA HIS A 423 -0.94 -27.98 -2.81
C HIS A 423 0.52 -27.95 -3.29
N PRO A 424 1.29 -26.90 -2.98
CA PRO A 424 2.73 -26.93 -3.16
C PRO A 424 3.32 -28.14 -2.42
N ARG A 425 4.54 -28.55 -2.77
CA ARG A 425 5.19 -29.71 -2.12
C ARG A 425 5.48 -29.47 -0.63
N SER A 426 5.73 -28.23 -0.27
CA SER A 426 6.23 -27.83 1.04
C SER A 426 5.24 -26.91 1.75
N ASP A 427 5.26 -26.93 3.08
CA ASP A 427 4.61 -25.93 3.93
C ASP A 427 5.46 -24.65 4.04
N SER A 428 4.87 -23.57 4.53
CA SER A 428 5.57 -22.38 5.02
C SER A 428 5.55 -22.35 6.55
N ASN A 429 6.48 -21.65 7.20
CA ASN A 429 6.33 -21.42 8.64
C ASN A 429 5.16 -20.48 8.91
N SER A 430 4.47 -20.69 10.03
CA SER A 430 3.51 -19.73 10.58
C SER A 430 4.22 -18.57 11.31
N TRP A 431 3.51 -17.45 11.51
CA TRP A 431 3.92 -16.38 12.44
C TRP A 431 4.14 -16.84 13.90
N ARG A 432 3.71 -18.07 14.24
CA ARG A 432 3.90 -18.72 15.55
C ARG A 432 5.10 -19.67 15.59
N GLU A 433 5.76 -19.86 14.47
CA GLU A 433 6.93 -20.70 14.33
C GLU A 433 8.16 -19.83 14.06
N LYS A 434 9.33 -20.29 14.46
CA LYS A 434 10.59 -19.58 14.25
C LYS A 434 11.42 -20.32 13.23
N LEU A 435 11.92 -19.57 12.27
CA LEU A 435 13.00 -20.01 11.39
C LEU A 435 14.32 -20.05 12.18
N ALA A 436 15.31 -20.75 11.64
CA ALA A 436 16.68 -20.81 12.15
C ALA A 436 17.35 -19.43 12.23
N SER A 437 16.89 -18.46 11.44
CA SER A 437 17.30 -17.06 11.52
C SER A 437 16.81 -16.33 12.78
N GLY A 438 15.87 -16.93 13.51
CA GLY A 438 15.15 -16.31 14.64
C GLY A 438 13.94 -15.48 14.22
N SER A 439 13.73 -15.24 12.92
CA SER A 439 12.53 -14.60 12.38
C SER A 439 11.32 -15.52 12.47
N SER A 440 10.13 -14.93 12.64
CA SER A 440 8.84 -15.63 12.53
C SER A 440 8.05 -15.23 11.29
N HIS A 441 8.59 -14.34 10.44
CA HIS A 441 7.93 -13.99 9.19
C HIS A 441 7.76 -15.25 8.32
N PRO A 442 6.55 -15.58 7.84
CA PRO A 442 6.31 -16.70 6.96
C PRO A 442 7.20 -16.65 5.73
N ARG A 443 7.77 -17.81 5.39
CA ARG A 443 8.64 -18.04 4.24
C ARG A 443 8.27 -19.38 3.63
N GLY A 444 8.04 -19.40 2.32
CA GLY A 444 7.71 -20.63 1.61
C GLY A 444 7.08 -20.39 0.23
N PRO A 445 6.31 -21.36 -0.29
CA PRO A 445 5.73 -21.28 -1.62
C PRO A 445 4.56 -20.28 -1.71
N GLN A 446 4.31 -19.78 -2.92
CA GLN A 446 3.13 -18.97 -3.26
C GLN A 446 2.37 -19.58 -4.45
N GLY A 447 1.13 -19.17 -4.69
CA GLY A 447 0.45 -19.46 -5.95
C GLY A 447 1.06 -18.69 -7.12
N ILE A 448 1.20 -17.37 -6.97
CA ILE A 448 1.71 -16.47 -8.02
C ILE A 448 2.75 -15.52 -7.44
N SER A 449 3.92 -15.41 -8.09
CA SER A 449 4.88 -14.36 -7.74
C SER A 449 5.46 -13.69 -8.98
N PHE A 450 5.27 -12.37 -9.10
CA PHE A 450 5.81 -11.55 -10.20
C PHE A 450 6.70 -10.46 -9.63
N LEU A 451 8.01 -10.66 -9.70
CA LEU A 451 8.97 -9.77 -9.04
C LEU A 451 9.40 -8.62 -9.95
N GLY A 452 9.00 -7.40 -9.60
CA GLY A 452 9.45 -6.15 -10.22
C GLY A 452 8.94 -5.90 -11.65
N GLY A 453 7.89 -6.60 -12.08
CA GLY A 453 7.31 -6.40 -13.41
C GLY A 453 6.49 -5.10 -13.53
N GLN A 454 6.04 -4.79 -14.74
CA GLN A 454 5.48 -3.48 -15.14
C GLN A 454 3.94 -3.37 -15.02
N GLY A 455 3.24 -4.42 -14.58
CA GLY A 455 1.78 -4.41 -14.38
C GLY A 455 0.95 -4.75 -15.62
N GLN A 456 -0.30 -4.29 -15.63
CA GLN A 456 -1.38 -4.78 -16.52
C GLN A 456 -1.57 -6.29 -16.38
N TYR A 457 -1.60 -6.77 -15.13
CA TYR A 457 -1.94 -8.16 -14.85
C TYR A 457 -3.44 -8.30 -14.68
N VAL A 458 -4.04 -9.30 -15.31
CA VAL A 458 -5.42 -9.70 -15.03
C VAL A 458 -5.40 -11.10 -14.44
N ILE A 459 -5.62 -11.20 -13.13
CA ILE A 459 -5.65 -12.46 -12.40
C ILE A 459 -7.09 -12.68 -11.97
N ARG A 460 -7.82 -13.53 -12.69
CA ARG A 460 -9.26 -13.68 -12.46
C ARG A 460 -9.82 -15.08 -12.52
N ASN A 461 -10.89 -15.35 -11.79
CA ASN A 461 -11.56 -16.65 -11.81
C ASN A 461 -10.65 -17.83 -11.46
N ASN A 462 -9.60 -17.62 -10.65
CA ASN A 462 -8.69 -18.68 -10.23
C ASN A 462 -9.09 -19.25 -8.87
N LYS A 463 -8.71 -20.50 -8.61
CA LYS A 463 -8.68 -21.11 -7.28
C LYS A 463 -7.23 -21.26 -6.85
N ILE A 464 -6.83 -20.57 -5.80
CA ILE A 464 -5.48 -20.61 -5.23
C ILE A 464 -5.64 -21.10 -3.80
N TYR A 465 -5.37 -22.38 -3.56
CA TYR A 465 -5.74 -23.02 -2.28
C TYR A 465 -4.83 -24.18 -1.94
N SER A 466 -4.90 -24.66 -0.71
CA SER A 466 -4.11 -25.81 -0.28
C SER A 466 -4.83 -26.54 0.85
N ASP A 467 -4.08 -27.20 1.71
CA ASP A 467 -4.49 -27.74 2.99
C ASP A 467 -3.56 -27.22 4.12
N LEU A 468 -3.83 -27.65 5.36
CA LEU A 468 -3.06 -27.19 6.54
C LEU A 468 -1.65 -27.78 6.63
N ASP A 469 -1.31 -28.79 5.80
CA ASP A 469 0.02 -29.40 5.75
C ASP A 469 0.91 -28.76 4.67
N HIS A 470 0.34 -27.90 3.81
CA HIS A 470 1.01 -27.30 2.66
C HIS A 470 0.61 -25.82 2.47
N MET A 471 0.65 -25.01 3.52
CA MET A 471 0.21 -23.62 3.46
C MET A 471 1.21 -22.75 2.70
N PHE A 472 0.68 -21.77 1.97
CA PHE A 472 1.48 -20.71 1.36
C PHE A 472 2.04 -19.78 2.43
N ASN A 473 3.10 -19.03 2.12
CA ASN A 473 3.41 -17.85 2.93
C ASN A 473 2.35 -16.79 2.60
N ASP A 474 2.33 -16.31 1.35
CA ASP A 474 1.26 -15.51 0.76
C ASP A 474 0.64 -16.29 -0.40
N ALA A 475 -0.64 -16.08 -0.72
CA ALA A 475 -1.19 -16.74 -1.91
C ALA A 475 -0.64 -16.13 -3.20
N MET A 476 -0.41 -14.82 -3.20
CA MET A 476 0.25 -14.09 -4.27
C MET A 476 0.93 -12.83 -3.74
N GLY A 477 2.08 -12.48 -4.32
CA GLY A 477 2.86 -11.33 -3.88
C GLY A 477 4.27 -11.26 -4.48
N GLU A 478 5.10 -10.38 -3.93
CA GLU A 478 6.54 -10.34 -4.15
C GLU A 478 7.33 -9.86 -2.91
N VAL A 479 8.47 -9.16 -3.08
CA VAL A 479 9.32 -8.73 -1.94
C VAL A 479 9.62 -7.23 -1.93
N HIS A 480 9.27 -6.50 -2.98
CA HIS A 480 9.61 -5.08 -3.15
C HIS A 480 8.51 -4.14 -2.61
N ASN A 481 7.89 -4.53 -1.50
CA ASN A 481 6.67 -3.93 -0.93
C ASN A 481 6.81 -2.46 -0.54
N PHE A 482 8.04 -1.97 -0.35
CA PHE A 482 8.34 -0.59 0.05
C PHE A 482 9.20 0.09 -1.01
N SER A 483 8.67 0.17 -2.23
CA SER A 483 9.38 0.70 -3.39
C SER A 483 8.44 1.18 -4.50
N TYR A 484 8.99 1.71 -5.59
CA TYR A 484 8.26 1.98 -6.84
C TYR A 484 8.14 0.75 -7.76
N ASP A 485 8.59 -0.41 -7.30
CA ASP A 485 8.24 -1.75 -7.79
C ASP A 485 7.16 -2.35 -6.85
N GLY A 486 6.92 -3.65 -6.88
CA GLY A 486 5.91 -4.32 -6.05
C GLY A 486 4.81 -4.99 -6.88
N PHE A 487 3.98 -5.78 -6.22
CA PHE A 487 2.89 -6.53 -6.85
C PHE A 487 1.55 -5.86 -6.53
N PRO A 488 0.66 -5.66 -7.53
CA PRO A 488 0.78 -5.99 -8.96
C PRO A 488 1.26 -4.79 -9.82
N ASN A 489 1.91 -3.80 -9.21
CA ASN A 489 2.43 -2.57 -9.81
C ASN A 489 1.36 -1.59 -10.31
N ARG A 490 0.84 -1.72 -11.54
CA ARG A 490 -0.05 -0.70 -12.12
C ARG A 490 -1.03 -1.25 -13.13
N ASP A 491 -2.19 -0.60 -13.25
CA ASP A 491 -3.27 -0.91 -14.19
C ASP A 491 -3.67 -2.40 -14.19
N SER A 492 -3.56 -3.05 -13.03
CA SER A 492 -3.78 -4.49 -12.85
C SER A 492 -5.12 -4.76 -12.18
N ASP A 493 -5.76 -5.85 -12.57
CA ASP A 493 -7.06 -6.32 -12.09
C ASP A 493 -6.91 -7.69 -11.44
N ILE A 494 -7.35 -7.83 -10.19
CA ILE A 494 -7.37 -9.10 -9.46
C ILE A 494 -8.79 -9.34 -8.98
N ASN A 495 -9.51 -10.28 -9.60
CA ASN A 495 -10.93 -10.42 -9.33
C ASN A 495 -11.52 -11.81 -9.45
N ASP A 496 -12.67 -12.02 -8.82
CA ASP A 496 -13.42 -13.28 -8.93
C ASP A 496 -12.58 -14.51 -8.56
N ASN A 497 -11.53 -14.36 -7.73
CA ASN A 497 -10.68 -15.47 -7.30
C ASN A 497 -11.18 -16.05 -5.96
N PHE A 498 -10.93 -17.35 -5.76
CA PHE A 498 -10.95 -17.96 -4.44
C PHE A 498 -9.51 -18.17 -3.98
N VAL A 499 -9.18 -17.66 -2.79
CA VAL A 499 -7.83 -17.65 -2.24
C VAL A 499 -7.84 -18.21 -0.83
N SER A 500 -6.97 -19.19 -0.55
CA SER A 500 -6.98 -19.85 0.74
C SER A 500 -5.67 -20.52 1.15
N HIS A 501 -5.55 -20.79 2.46
CA HIS A 501 -4.44 -21.51 3.09
C HIS A 501 -3.09 -20.78 3.04
N CYS A 502 -3.05 -19.60 3.68
CA CYS A 502 -1.86 -18.73 3.73
C CYS A 502 -1.49 -18.40 5.18
N TRP A 503 -0.20 -18.47 5.52
CA TRP A 503 0.28 -18.12 6.86
C TRP A 503 0.53 -16.62 7.06
N ASP A 504 0.54 -15.83 5.99
CA ASP A 504 0.66 -14.37 5.99
C ASP A 504 -0.52 -13.76 5.21
N ASP A 505 -0.32 -13.11 4.06
CA ASP A 505 -1.39 -12.42 3.33
C ASP A 505 -2.08 -13.33 2.31
N GLY A 506 -3.42 -13.30 2.29
CA GLY A 506 -4.17 -13.88 1.17
C GLY A 506 -3.82 -13.20 -0.15
N LEU A 507 -3.87 -11.88 -0.18
CA LEU A 507 -3.48 -11.05 -1.33
C LEU A 507 -2.46 -10.00 -0.88
N GLU A 508 -1.20 -10.11 -1.28
CA GLU A 508 -0.19 -9.08 -1.00
C GLU A 508 -0.18 -8.03 -2.14
N ILE A 509 -0.86 -6.92 -1.92
CA ILE A 509 -1.06 -5.82 -2.88
C ILE A 509 -0.25 -4.61 -2.42
N GLU A 510 1.07 -4.66 -2.60
CA GLU A 510 2.00 -3.73 -1.98
C GLU A 510 3.01 -3.13 -2.96
N GLY A 511 3.45 -1.89 -2.68
CA GLY A 511 4.46 -1.18 -3.46
C GLY A 511 3.84 -0.10 -4.35
N ALA A 512 4.29 0.00 -5.60
CA ALA A 512 4.02 1.10 -6.52
C ALA A 512 2.53 1.44 -6.62
N ASN A 513 1.70 0.43 -6.87
CA ASN A 513 0.23 0.47 -6.97
C ASN A 513 -0.34 1.73 -7.62
N MET A 514 -0.61 1.71 -8.93
CA MET A 514 -1.32 2.79 -9.63
C MET A 514 -2.49 2.24 -10.43
N ASN A 515 -3.72 2.71 -10.19
CA ASN A 515 -4.92 2.17 -10.82
C ASN A 515 -5.02 0.64 -10.69
N VAL A 516 -4.61 0.10 -9.53
CA VAL A 516 -4.74 -1.32 -9.22
C VAL A 516 -6.13 -1.59 -8.64
N ARG A 517 -6.80 -2.61 -9.15
CA ARG A 517 -8.23 -2.86 -8.92
C ARG A 517 -8.46 -4.30 -8.46
N ILE A 518 -9.02 -4.46 -7.26
CA ILE A 518 -9.12 -5.74 -6.56
C ILE A 518 -10.56 -5.94 -6.12
N TRP A 519 -11.29 -6.85 -6.75
CA TRP A 519 -12.72 -7.00 -6.45
C TRP A 519 -13.27 -8.41 -6.54
N ASN A 520 -14.38 -8.66 -5.85
CA ASN A 520 -15.04 -9.97 -5.86
C ASN A 520 -14.12 -11.16 -5.54
N ASN A 521 -13.05 -10.97 -4.76
CA ASN A 521 -12.25 -12.10 -4.29
C ASN A 521 -12.83 -12.67 -3.00
N TYR A 522 -12.85 -14.00 -2.87
CA TYR A 522 -13.21 -14.69 -1.63
C TYR A 522 -11.95 -15.26 -0.99
N ILE A 523 -11.61 -14.75 0.20
CA ILE A 523 -10.38 -15.05 0.92
C ILE A 523 -10.72 -15.85 2.18
N ASP A 524 -10.04 -16.97 2.40
CA ASP A 524 -10.40 -17.93 3.43
C ASP A 524 -9.19 -18.66 4.03
N VAL A 525 -9.18 -18.93 5.34
CA VAL A 525 -8.08 -19.64 6.03
C VAL A 525 -6.73 -18.94 5.80
N THR A 526 -6.66 -17.65 6.16
CA THR A 526 -5.42 -16.86 6.08
C THR A 526 -5.11 -16.14 7.39
N TRP A 527 -3.87 -15.72 7.60
CA TRP A 527 -3.52 -14.85 8.75
C TRP A 527 -4.10 -13.45 8.57
N ASP A 528 -3.78 -12.81 7.46
CA ASP A 528 -4.36 -11.54 7.01
C ASP A 528 -5.14 -11.75 5.71
N GLY A 529 -6.23 -11.02 5.53
CA GLY A 529 -7.02 -11.10 4.30
C GLY A 529 -6.25 -10.50 3.12
N ILE A 530 -5.94 -9.21 3.22
CA ILE A 530 -5.25 -8.42 2.20
C ILE A 530 -4.07 -7.68 2.86
N GLY A 531 -2.87 -7.95 2.36
CA GLY A 531 -1.68 -7.15 2.58
C GLY A 531 -1.74 -5.90 1.71
N ALA A 532 -1.77 -4.74 2.33
CA ALA A 532 -1.68 -3.45 1.64
C ALA A 532 -0.80 -2.50 2.46
N ALA A 533 0.28 -3.04 3.05
CA ALA A 533 1.19 -2.32 3.93
C ALA A 533 1.65 -1.01 3.30
N THR A 534 1.87 -1.00 1.97
CA THR A 534 1.91 0.28 1.26
C THR A 534 1.26 0.28 -0.13
N THR A 535 0.60 1.40 -0.43
CA THR A 535 0.35 1.90 -1.79
C THR A 535 1.17 3.18 -1.96
N VAL A 536 2.27 3.13 -2.71
CA VAL A 536 3.23 4.22 -2.79
C VAL A 536 2.72 5.37 -3.66
N LEU A 537 2.17 5.07 -4.84
CA LEU A 537 1.73 6.07 -5.81
C LEU A 537 0.21 6.24 -5.78
N GLY A 538 -0.56 5.15 -5.82
CA GLY A 538 -2.02 5.14 -5.86
C GLY A 538 -2.64 5.64 -7.17
N PRO A 539 -3.97 5.55 -7.34
CA PRO A 539 -4.89 4.90 -6.41
C PRO A 539 -4.87 3.37 -6.51
N SER A 540 -5.09 2.68 -5.39
CA SER A 540 -5.53 1.29 -5.35
C SER A 540 -7.01 1.21 -4.92
N TYR A 541 -7.73 0.22 -5.44
CA TYR A 541 -9.17 0.04 -5.24
C TYR A 541 -9.47 -1.37 -4.77
N PHE A 542 -10.12 -1.50 -3.61
CA PHE A 542 -10.54 -2.77 -3.04
C PHE A 542 -12.05 -2.73 -2.89
N TRP A 543 -12.80 -3.54 -3.64
CA TRP A 543 -14.26 -3.55 -3.47
C TRP A 543 -14.94 -4.90 -3.62
N ARG A 544 -16.04 -5.09 -2.88
CA ARG A 544 -16.83 -6.34 -2.94
C ARG A 544 -16.02 -7.62 -2.69
N ASN A 545 -14.86 -7.51 -2.02
CA ASN A 545 -14.13 -8.68 -1.57
C ASN A 545 -14.79 -9.23 -0.31
N ILE A 546 -14.55 -10.51 -0.05
CA ILE A 546 -15.02 -11.22 1.13
C ILE A 546 -13.83 -11.84 1.86
N TYR A 547 -13.82 -11.70 3.19
CA TYR A 547 -12.89 -12.42 4.06
C TYR A 547 -13.65 -13.28 5.06
N ALA A 548 -13.44 -14.59 4.99
CA ALA A 548 -14.20 -15.57 5.75
C ALA A 548 -13.45 -16.05 6.99
N VAL A 549 -12.64 -17.11 6.89
CA VAL A 549 -11.93 -17.69 8.03
C VAL A 549 -10.55 -17.03 8.21
N SER A 550 -10.22 -16.63 9.43
CA SER A 550 -8.88 -16.19 9.83
C SER A 550 -8.15 -17.28 10.64
N ARG A 551 -6.82 -17.35 10.52
CA ARG A 551 -6.01 -18.36 11.23
C ARG A 551 -4.60 -17.88 11.54
N ALA A 552 -4.10 -18.20 12.73
CA ALA A 552 -2.80 -17.75 13.19
C ALA A 552 -1.63 -18.74 13.07
N GLY A 553 -1.91 -20.03 13.17
CA GLY A 553 -0.88 -21.06 13.16
C GLY A 553 -1.44 -22.47 13.18
N PRO A 554 -0.57 -23.48 13.11
CA PRO A 554 -0.99 -24.88 12.91
C PRO A 554 -1.64 -25.49 14.16
N LYS A 555 -1.33 -24.97 15.35
CA LYS A 555 -1.84 -25.50 16.62
C LYS A 555 -3.31 -25.20 16.83
N THR A 556 -3.96 -26.08 17.60
CA THR A 556 -5.38 -25.98 17.91
C THR A 556 -5.70 -25.18 19.18
N ASP A 557 -4.70 -24.51 19.75
CA ASP A 557 -4.85 -23.72 20.97
C ASP A 557 -5.46 -22.33 20.67
N ALA A 558 -5.79 -21.61 21.75
CA ALA A 558 -6.39 -20.28 21.64
C ALA A 558 -5.52 -19.26 20.91
N SER A 559 -4.23 -19.52 20.67
CA SER A 559 -3.32 -18.60 19.98
C SER A 559 -3.11 -18.94 18.50
N GLY A 560 -3.35 -20.19 18.09
CA GLY A 560 -3.26 -20.68 16.71
C GLY A 560 -4.49 -20.40 15.84
N TYR A 561 -5.66 -20.20 16.46
CA TYR A 561 -6.92 -19.92 15.75
C TYR A 561 -7.37 -18.46 15.76
N ARG A 562 -6.54 -17.55 16.30
CA ARG A 562 -6.79 -16.10 16.30
C ARG A 562 -6.02 -15.45 15.17
N GLY A 563 -6.56 -15.46 13.95
CA GLY A 563 -6.02 -14.66 12.84
C GLY A 563 -6.10 -13.16 13.13
N HIS A 564 -5.62 -12.34 12.20
CA HIS A 564 -5.34 -10.93 12.45
C HIS A 564 -6.40 -10.00 11.82
N CYS A 565 -6.13 -9.40 10.67
CA CYS A 565 -7.00 -8.35 10.15
C CYS A 565 -7.44 -8.60 8.72
N TYR A 566 -8.49 -7.88 8.30
CA TYR A 566 -8.90 -7.90 6.92
C TYR A 566 -7.88 -7.13 6.05
N PHE A 567 -7.48 -5.93 6.47
CA PHE A 567 -6.49 -5.12 5.74
C PHE A 567 -5.27 -4.81 6.63
N LYS A 568 -4.12 -5.40 6.30
CA LYS A 568 -2.82 -5.13 6.93
C LYS A 568 -2.20 -3.91 6.27
N LEU A 569 -1.98 -2.85 7.04
CA LEU A 569 -1.55 -1.56 6.51
C LEU A 569 -0.33 -0.95 7.23
N GLY A 570 0.35 -0.07 6.49
CA GLY A 570 1.29 0.92 6.99
C GLY A 570 2.78 0.51 6.97
N ASN A 571 3.63 1.52 6.81
CA ASN A 571 5.08 1.44 7.02
C ASN A 571 5.53 2.55 7.98
N GLU A 572 6.76 2.46 8.50
CA GLU A 572 7.36 3.52 9.34
C GLU A 572 7.96 4.65 8.51
N ASN A 573 8.25 4.40 7.23
CA ASN A 573 8.77 5.40 6.32
C ASN A 573 7.63 5.99 5.49
N GLN A 574 7.22 7.20 5.85
CA GLN A 574 6.13 7.95 5.22
C GLN A 574 6.22 8.01 3.70
N LYS A 575 7.43 8.05 3.13
CA LYS A 575 7.61 8.16 1.66
C LYS A 575 6.99 7.01 0.88
N TRP A 576 6.76 5.87 1.53
CA TRP A 576 6.10 4.72 0.92
C TRP A 576 4.60 4.69 1.15
N CYS A 577 4.05 5.56 2.00
CA CYS A 577 2.66 5.45 2.46
C CYS A 577 1.81 6.65 2.05
N MET A 578 2.01 7.19 0.85
CA MET A 578 1.38 8.44 0.40
C MET A 578 0.34 8.24 -0.72
N GLY A 579 0.30 7.07 -1.35
CA GLY A 579 -0.65 6.80 -2.43
C GLY A 579 -2.08 6.60 -1.91
N ARG A 580 -3.05 7.06 -2.71
CA ARG A 580 -4.49 6.92 -2.41
C ARG A 580 -4.90 5.45 -2.35
N MET A 581 -5.74 5.10 -1.37
CA MET A 581 -6.47 3.82 -1.36
C MET A 581 -7.97 4.08 -1.23
N TYR A 582 -8.76 3.29 -1.96
CA TYR A 582 -10.21 3.26 -1.87
C TYR A 582 -10.66 1.86 -1.46
N VAL A 583 -11.35 1.75 -0.33
CA VAL A 583 -11.85 0.47 0.21
C VAL A 583 -13.36 0.55 0.29
N PHE A 584 -14.07 -0.06 -0.65
CA PHE A 584 -15.52 0.10 -0.81
C PHE A 584 -16.27 -1.22 -0.71
N HIS A 585 -17.40 -1.30 0.00
CA HIS A 585 -18.27 -2.48 -0.12
C HIS A 585 -17.59 -3.82 0.17
N ASN A 586 -16.56 -3.91 1.01
CA ASN A 586 -15.97 -5.22 1.37
C ASN A 586 -16.69 -5.80 2.59
N THR A 587 -16.69 -7.13 2.75
CA THR A 587 -17.36 -7.79 3.88
C THR A 587 -16.46 -8.82 4.55
N SER A 588 -16.20 -8.64 5.85
CA SER A 588 -15.73 -9.75 6.67
C SER A 588 -16.92 -10.58 7.16
N LEU A 589 -16.86 -11.90 6.97
CA LEU A 589 -17.84 -12.85 7.50
C LEU A 589 -17.36 -13.37 8.86
N GLN A 590 -18.28 -14.03 9.58
CA GLN A 590 -17.98 -14.72 10.83
C GLN A 590 -18.44 -16.18 10.72
N PRO A 591 -17.61 -17.06 10.12
CA PRO A 591 -17.90 -18.48 10.05
C PRO A 591 -17.92 -19.12 11.45
N PRO A 592 -18.48 -20.34 11.60
CA PRO A 592 -18.54 -21.03 12.88
C PRO A 592 -17.18 -21.09 13.61
N PRO A 593 -17.18 -21.10 14.96
CA PRO A 593 -15.97 -21.24 15.74
C PRO A 593 -15.16 -22.48 15.36
N TYR A 594 -13.84 -22.39 15.51
CA TYR A 594 -13.01 -23.60 15.52
C TYR A 594 -13.40 -24.51 16.67
N ALA A 595 -13.25 -25.83 16.50
CA ALA A 595 -13.58 -26.81 17.52
C ALA A 595 -12.90 -26.48 18.86
N GLY A 596 -13.70 -26.43 19.94
CA GLY A 596 -13.22 -26.10 21.28
C GLY A 596 -13.13 -24.60 21.59
N HIS A 597 -13.54 -23.71 20.69
CA HIS A 597 -13.53 -22.26 20.87
C HIS A 597 -14.95 -21.66 20.82
N GLY A 598 -15.16 -20.57 21.55
CA GLY A 598 -16.48 -19.91 21.63
C GLY A 598 -16.67 -18.75 20.64
N ALA A 599 -15.58 -18.11 20.19
CA ALA A 599 -15.65 -17.03 19.23
C ALA A 599 -15.69 -17.57 17.79
N PRO A 600 -16.44 -16.93 16.87
CA PRO A 600 -16.38 -17.25 15.45
C PRO A 600 -14.95 -17.20 14.89
N SER A 601 -14.71 -17.93 13.81
CA SER A 601 -13.38 -18.08 13.21
C SER A 601 -12.98 -16.97 12.25
N GLY A 602 -13.81 -15.93 12.10
CA GLY A 602 -13.58 -14.86 11.14
C GLY A 602 -12.56 -13.82 11.58
N ALA A 603 -12.58 -12.67 10.90
CA ALA A 603 -11.62 -11.58 11.14
C ALA A 603 -11.68 -11.06 12.59
N GLN A 604 -10.51 -10.80 13.18
CA GLN A 604 -10.35 -10.16 14.49
C GLN A 604 -10.35 -8.62 14.39
N ALA A 605 -9.91 -8.08 13.26
CA ALA A 605 -9.87 -6.65 13.02
C ALA A 605 -10.21 -6.33 11.55
N GLY A 606 -10.65 -5.10 11.31
CA GLY A 606 -10.88 -4.60 9.94
C GLY A 606 -9.62 -3.99 9.36
N ILE A 607 -9.59 -2.66 9.25
CA ILE A 607 -8.42 -1.88 8.81
C ILE A 607 -7.40 -1.75 9.93
N THR A 608 -6.16 -2.21 9.74
CA THR A 608 -5.15 -2.26 10.80
C THR A 608 -3.79 -1.69 10.39
N PHE A 609 -3.40 -0.55 10.98
CA PHE A 609 -1.98 -0.20 11.11
C PHE A 609 -1.34 -1.09 12.19
N THR A 610 -0.37 -1.90 11.78
CA THR A 610 0.18 -3.01 12.59
C THR A 610 0.95 -2.56 13.85
N SER A 611 1.31 -1.28 13.95
CA SER A 611 1.79 -0.67 15.19
C SER A 611 1.55 0.84 15.20
N ASP A 612 1.77 1.47 16.36
CA ASP A 612 1.69 2.93 16.55
C ASP A 612 2.74 3.74 15.76
N LYS A 613 3.76 3.06 15.22
CA LYS A 613 4.78 3.65 14.35
C LYS A 613 4.39 3.59 12.87
N LYS A 614 3.51 2.65 12.51
CA LYS A 614 3.07 2.45 11.13
C LYS A 614 2.01 3.49 10.78
N HIS A 615 2.03 3.92 9.53
CA HIS A 615 1.09 4.90 9.02
C HIS A 615 0.94 4.78 7.52
N HIS A 616 -0.19 5.28 7.04
CA HIS A 616 -0.50 5.47 5.63
C HIS A 616 -1.46 6.64 5.49
N GLU A 617 -1.31 7.41 4.41
CA GLU A 617 -2.09 8.60 4.08
C GLU A 617 -3.04 8.35 2.91
N ASN A 618 -4.09 9.17 2.80
CA ASN A 618 -5.03 9.16 1.68
C ASN A 618 -5.84 7.85 1.56
N ILE A 619 -6.27 7.26 2.67
CA ILE A 619 -7.22 6.15 2.67
C ILE A 619 -8.65 6.70 2.73
N ILE A 620 -9.53 6.22 1.84
CA ILE A 620 -10.97 6.45 1.92
C ILE A 620 -11.66 5.09 1.97
N THR A 621 -12.38 4.84 3.05
CA THR A 621 -13.24 3.66 3.17
C THR A 621 -14.70 4.08 3.09
N ARG A 622 -15.56 3.30 2.44
CA ARG A 622 -17.01 3.56 2.38
C ARG A 622 -17.77 2.25 2.26
N ASN A 623 -18.92 2.18 2.94
CA ASN A 623 -19.90 1.12 2.74
C ASN A 623 -19.35 -0.29 2.98
N ASN A 624 -18.29 -0.50 3.76
CA ASN A 624 -17.80 -1.83 4.12
C ASN A 624 -18.61 -2.42 5.28
N ILE A 625 -18.63 -3.74 5.41
CA ILE A 625 -19.04 -4.45 6.62
C ILE A 625 -17.79 -5.06 7.27
N PHE A 626 -17.32 -4.45 8.35
CA PHE A 626 -16.33 -5.04 9.25
C PHE A 626 -17.04 -5.76 10.40
N HIS A 627 -17.64 -6.92 10.10
CA HIS A 627 -18.17 -7.82 11.11
C HIS A 627 -17.00 -8.56 11.75
N LEU A 628 -16.73 -8.29 13.03
CA LEU A 628 -15.63 -8.85 13.81
C LEU A 628 -16.14 -9.95 14.74
N ARG A 629 -15.26 -10.90 15.06
CA ARG A 629 -15.58 -12.08 15.90
C ARG A 629 -16.07 -11.72 17.30
N ILE A 630 -15.54 -10.65 17.90
CA ILE A 630 -15.88 -10.19 19.25
C ILE A 630 -16.30 -8.72 19.17
N ASN A 631 -17.40 -8.39 19.82
CA ASN A 631 -17.87 -7.02 19.93
C ASN A 631 -16.81 -6.14 20.59
N ASP A 632 -16.65 -4.92 20.05
CA ASP A 632 -15.66 -3.95 20.49
C ASP A 632 -14.18 -4.32 20.25
N GLU A 633 -13.89 -5.33 19.42
CA GLU A 633 -12.61 -5.44 18.72
C GLU A 633 -12.39 -4.28 17.74
N LYS A 634 -11.22 -4.18 17.13
CA LYS A 634 -10.83 -2.97 16.40
C LYS A 634 -11.24 -3.05 14.93
N ALA A 635 -12.30 -2.35 14.56
CA ALA A 635 -12.75 -2.26 13.17
C ALA A 635 -11.79 -1.40 12.33
N VAL A 636 -11.27 -0.31 12.93
CA VAL A 636 -10.26 0.55 12.32
C VAL A 636 -9.20 0.92 13.34
N ILE A 637 -7.94 0.87 12.93
CA ILE A 637 -6.77 1.28 13.70
C ILE A 637 -5.89 2.21 12.88
N ASP A 638 -5.98 3.49 13.22
CA ASP A 638 -5.05 4.56 12.88
C ASP A 638 -4.63 5.28 14.18
N TYR A 639 -3.59 4.75 14.83
CA TYR A 639 -3.05 5.31 16.07
C TYR A 639 -2.60 6.76 15.96
N ARG A 640 -2.27 7.22 14.75
CA ARG A 640 -1.79 8.58 14.53
C ARG A 640 -2.95 9.53 14.25
N GLY A 641 -4.17 9.06 14.01
CA GLY A 641 -5.28 9.93 13.59
C GLY A 641 -4.88 10.75 12.36
N THR A 642 -4.45 10.06 11.31
CA THR A 642 -3.93 10.65 10.08
C THR A 642 -5.03 11.42 9.37
N THR A 643 -4.82 12.71 9.14
CA THR A 643 -5.89 13.64 8.78
C THR A 643 -6.35 13.58 7.33
N SER A 644 -5.56 12.96 6.46
CA SER A 644 -5.90 12.67 5.07
C SER A 644 -6.69 11.37 4.90
N ASN A 645 -6.82 10.57 5.96
CA ASN A 645 -7.64 9.37 5.96
C ASN A 645 -9.08 9.68 6.38
N ASP A 646 -10.02 8.93 5.84
CA ASP A 646 -11.44 9.07 6.07
C ASP A 646 -12.09 7.67 6.07
N PHE A 647 -12.67 7.30 7.22
CA PHE A 647 -13.15 5.94 7.49
C PHE A 647 -14.69 5.84 7.56
N ASP A 648 -15.38 6.80 6.93
CA ASP A 648 -16.81 7.00 7.14
C ASP A 648 -17.72 6.04 6.34
N TYR A 649 -19.02 5.99 6.67
CA TYR A 649 -20.05 5.16 6.02
C TYR A 649 -19.87 3.63 6.12
N ASP A 650 -18.89 3.15 6.87
CA ASP A 650 -18.71 1.73 7.12
C ASP A 650 -19.65 1.23 8.22
N MET A 651 -20.05 -0.04 8.12
CA MET A 651 -20.77 -0.77 9.15
C MET A 651 -19.82 -1.68 9.93
N HIS A 652 -19.87 -1.62 11.25
CA HIS A 652 -19.02 -2.46 12.09
C HIS A 652 -19.62 -2.68 13.48
N ASN A 653 -19.29 -3.82 14.10
CA ASN A 653 -19.56 -4.09 15.51
C ASN A 653 -18.37 -3.75 16.43
N GLY A 654 -17.24 -3.30 15.85
CA GLY A 654 -15.99 -2.98 16.56
C GLY A 654 -15.84 -1.53 17.04
N LYS A 655 -14.72 -1.21 17.68
CA LYS A 655 -14.24 0.15 17.97
C LYS A 655 -13.43 0.69 16.80
N VAL A 656 -13.38 2.01 16.72
CA VAL A 656 -12.48 2.73 15.83
C VAL A 656 -11.54 3.60 16.62
N ILE A 657 -10.27 3.48 16.28
CA ILE A 657 -9.19 4.29 16.78
C ILE A 657 -8.69 5.06 15.56
N ALA A 658 -9.22 6.25 15.33
CA ALA A 658 -8.83 7.11 14.24
C ALA A 658 -8.99 8.58 14.66
N LYS A 659 -8.75 9.52 13.75
CA LYS A 659 -9.04 10.92 13.99
C LYS A 659 -10.52 11.10 14.35
N GLU A 660 -10.81 11.98 15.30
CA GLU A 660 -12.20 12.36 15.62
C GLU A 660 -12.96 12.82 14.36
N GLY A 661 -14.21 12.39 14.24
CA GLY A 661 -15.07 12.72 13.10
C GLY A 661 -14.88 11.85 11.85
N SER A 662 -13.92 10.90 11.85
CA SER A 662 -13.67 10.00 10.70
C SER A 662 -14.81 9.02 10.40
N GLU A 663 -15.88 9.02 11.20
CA GLU A 663 -16.99 8.05 11.17
C GLU A 663 -18.35 8.72 11.41
N SER A 664 -18.52 9.95 10.91
CA SER A 664 -19.72 10.77 11.21
C SER A 664 -21.04 10.14 10.74
N HIS A 665 -20.99 9.23 9.77
CA HIS A 665 -22.09 8.47 9.19
C HIS A 665 -21.89 6.94 9.30
N ALA A 666 -20.94 6.46 10.13
CA ALA A 666 -20.73 5.03 10.32
C ALA A 666 -21.95 4.34 10.97
N ILE A 667 -22.13 3.06 10.64
CA ILE A 667 -23.24 2.23 11.13
C ILE A 667 -22.68 1.26 12.19
N LYS A 668 -22.77 1.65 13.47
CA LYS A 668 -22.37 0.78 14.58
C LYS A 668 -23.46 -0.28 14.87
N ALA A 669 -23.38 -1.42 14.20
CA ALA A 669 -24.29 -2.54 14.35
C ALA A 669 -23.66 -3.88 13.92
N GLU A 670 -24.22 -5.00 14.39
CA GLU A 670 -23.96 -6.32 13.83
C GLU A 670 -24.83 -6.51 12.56
N PRO A 671 -24.29 -7.05 11.46
CA PRO A 671 -25.08 -7.31 10.26
C PRO A 671 -26.07 -8.47 10.48
N GLU A 672 -27.30 -8.29 10.01
CA GLU A 672 -28.28 -9.36 9.87
C GLU A 672 -28.27 -9.85 8.42
N TYR A 673 -27.91 -11.11 8.22
CA TYR A 673 -27.86 -11.70 6.89
C TYR A 673 -29.11 -12.52 6.57
N GLU A 674 -29.48 -12.52 5.29
CA GLU A 674 -30.37 -13.51 4.67
C GLU A 674 -29.60 -14.24 3.58
N ARG A 675 -29.93 -15.52 3.37
CA ARG A 675 -29.30 -16.32 2.32
C ARG A 675 -29.99 -16.07 0.98
N ALA A 676 -29.24 -15.55 0.01
CA ALA A 676 -29.68 -15.36 -1.36
C ALA A 676 -29.98 -16.71 -2.05
N PRO A 677 -30.79 -16.74 -3.13
CA PRO A 677 -31.10 -17.96 -3.87
C PRO A 677 -29.88 -18.74 -4.41
N ASP A 678 -28.76 -18.06 -4.67
CA ASP A 678 -27.50 -18.65 -5.13
C ASP A 678 -26.52 -19.01 -3.99
N GLY A 679 -27.00 -18.87 -2.75
CA GLY A 679 -26.29 -19.21 -1.52
C GLY A 679 -25.40 -18.11 -0.94
N GLN A 680 -25.28 -16.94 -1.58
CA GLN A 680 -24.58 -15.79 -1.00
C GLN A 680 -25.28 -15.29 0.27
N LEU A 681 -24.57 -14.52 1.10
CA LEU A 681 -25.16 -13.79 2.21
C LEU A 681 -25.24 -12.31 1.84
N TRP A 682 -26.45 -11.79 1.71
CA TRP A 682 -26.73 -10.36 1.61
C TRP A 682 -27.35 -9.87 2.91
N LEU A 683 -27.46 -8.54 3.08
CA LEU A 683 -28.17 -7.98 4.21
C LEU A 683 -29.65 -8.34 4.14
N LYS A 684 -30.24 -8.67 5.28
CA LYS A 684 -31.68 -8.93 5.39
C LYS A 684 -32.43 -7.63 5.09
N PRO A 685 -33.44 -7.63 4.20
CA PRO A 685 -34.19 -6.43 3.88
C PRO A 685 -34.71 -5.67 5.11
N GLY A 686 -34.40 -4.38 5.19
CA GLY A 686 -34.77 -3.49 6.30
C GLY A 686 -33.87 -3.56 7.53
N SER A 687 -32.79 -4.37 7.53
CA SER A 687 -31.75 -4.29 8.55
C SER A 687 -30.87 -3.05 8.37
N ALA A 688 -30.03 -2.76 9.37
CA ALA A 688 -29.00 -1.73 9.23
C ALA A 688 -28.09 -2.02 8.02
N GLY A 689 -27.74 -0.97 7.27
CA GLY A 689 -26.89 -1.07 6.07
C GLY A 689 -27.64 -1.39 4.76
N HIS A 690 -28.86 -1.93 4.82
CA HIS A 690 -29.66 -2.24 3.61
C HIS A 690 -30.27 -0.96 3.02
N ASP A 691 -30.13 -0.73 1.71
CA ASP A 691 -30.60 0.45 0.96
C ASP A 691 -30.04 1.82 1.44
N THR A 692 -29.02 1.83 2.30
CA THR A 692 -28.54 3.05 2.98
C THR A 692 -27.10 3.44 2.66
N ALA A 693 -26.39 2.65 1.86
CA ALA A 693 -25.01 2.94 1.53
C ALA A 693 -24.87 4.22 0.70
N LEU A 694 -23.72 4.88 0.81
CA LEU A 694 -23.39 6.04 0.01
C LEU A 694 -23.29 5.64 -1.47
N ARG A 695 -23.97 6.36 -2.37
CA ARG A 695 -23.74 6.19 -3.81
C ARG A 695 -22.31 6.64 -4.17
N ILE A 696 -21.55 5.75 -4.79
CA ILE A 696 -20.20 6.00 -5.32
C ILE A 696 -20.29 5.82 -6.83
N PRO A 697 -20.20 6.91 -7.63
CA PRO A 697 -20.35 6.83 -9.08
C PRO A 697 -19.47 5.72 -9.68
N ASN A 698 -20.07 4.95 -10.59
CA ASN A 698 -19.50 3.79 -11.27
C ASN A 698 -19.22 2.54 -10.41
N PHE A 699 -19.17 2.61 -9.08
CA PHE A 699 -18.88 1.43 -8.22
C PHE A 699 -20.14 0.70 -7.73
N ASN A 700 -21.24 1.41 -7.52
CA ASN A 700 -22.47 0.82 -6.99
C ASN A 700 -23.74 1.35 -7.66
N ASP A 701 -23.65 1.82 -8.91
CA ASP A 701 -24.80 2.37 -9.65
C ASP A 701 -25.87 1.33 -10.03
N ASN A 702 -25.53 0.04 -9.99
CA ASN A 702 -26.41 -1.08 -10.34
C ASN A 702 -27.17 -1.67 -9.14
N PHE A 703 -27.39 -0.89 -8.09
CA PHE A 703 -28.11 -1.31 -6.90
C PHE A 703 -29.60 -1.63 -7.18
N ALA A 704 -30.20 -2.43 -6.30
CA ALA A 704 -31.64 -2.66 -6.30
C ALA A 704 -32.29 -1.89 -5.14
N GLY A 705 -33.59 -1.60 -5.24
CA GLY A 705 -34.29 -0.92 -4.15
C GLY A 705 -34.12 0.61 -4.17
N LYS A 706 -33.92 1.20 -2.99
CA LYS A 706 -33.89 2.67 -2.78
C LYS A 706 -32.47 3.24 -2.77
N GLY A 707 -31.47 2.41 -2.52
CA GLY A 707 -30.07 2.80 -2.48
C GLY A 707 -29.18 1.55 -2.51
N PRO A 708 -27.86 1.70 -2.63
CA PRO A 708 -26.96 0.56 -2.51
C PRO A 708 -26.97 -0.02 -1.10
N ASP A 709 -26.63 -1.30 -0.99
CA ASP A 709 -26.40 -1.96 0.28
C ASP A 709 -24.95 -1.76 0.76
N THR A 710 -24.76 -1.67 2.07
CA THR A 710 -23.43 -1.79 2.67
C THR A 710 -22.92 -3.22 2.50
N GLY A 711 -21.63 -3.38 2.19
CA GLY A 711 -20.97 -4.67 2.03
C GLY A 711 -20.91 -5.19 0.60
N ALA A 712 -20.37 -6.41 0.45
CA ALA A 712 -19.95 -6.98 -0.82
C ALA A 712 -21.09 -7.46 -1.71
N VAL A 713 -22.17 -7.94 -1.10
CA VAL A 713 -23.29 -8.56 -1.81
C VAL A 713 -24.48 -7.62 -1.75
N GLU A 714 -24.89 -7.15 -2.93
CA GLU A 714 -26.08 -6.33 -3.11
C GLU A 714 -27.33 -7.22 -3.10
N THR A 715 -28.35 -6.85 -2.33
CA THR A 715 -29.61 -7.59 -2.23
C THR A 715 -30.33 -7.58 -3.58
N ASN A 716 -30.81 -8.74 -4.02
CA ASN A 716 -31.42 -8.92 -5.35
C ASN A 716 -30.53 -8.51 -6.53
N SER A 717 -29.20 -8.50 -6.36
CA SER A 717 -28.28 -8.29 -7.48
C SER A 717 -28.57 -9.27 -8.62
N LYS A 718 -28.45 -8.77 -9.84
CA LYS A 718 -28.53 -9.58 -11.06
C LYS A 718 -27.16 -10.14 -11.46
N ASP A 719 -26.09 -9.64 -10.86
CA ASP A 719 -24.74 -10.12 -11.11
C ASP A 719 -24.60 -11.51 -10.46
N PRO A 720 -24.18 -12.54 -11.20
CA PRO A 720 -24.05 -13.88 -10.67
C PRO A 720 -22.92 -13.95 -9.65
N LYS A 721 -23.08 -14.79 -8.60
CA LYS A 721 -21.98 -15.20 -7.74
C LYS A 721 -20.79 -15.70 -8.59
N PRO A 722 -19.56 -15.23 -8.36
CA PRO A 722 -18.39 -15.75 -9.05
C PRO A 722 -18.29 -17.28 -8.93
N ALA A 723 -17.99 -17.97 -10.02
CA ALA A 723 -18.00 -19.44 -10.08
C ALA A 723 -16.92 -20.09 -9.18
N THR A 724 -15.91 -19.33 -8.79
CA THR A 724 -14.85 -19.74 -7.87
C THR A 724 -15.28 -19.71 -6.41
N TRP A 725 -16.26 -18.86 -6.06
CA TRP A 725 -16.65 -18.65 -4.67
C TRP A 725 -17.23 -19.94 -4.07
N PRO A 726 -16.85 -20.28 -2.83
CA PRO A 726 -17.41 -21.43 -2.14
C PRO A 726 -18.86 -21.16 -1.72
N ASN A 727 -19.47 -22.17 -1.10
CA ASN A 727 -20.70 -21.93 -0.35
C ASN A 727 -20.39 -21.05 0.86
N PHE A 728 -21.23 -20.06 1.11
CA PHE A 728 -21.06 -19.20 2.27
C PHE A 728 -21.40 -19.97 3.54
N PRO A 729 -20.66 -19.73 4.63
CA PRO A 729 -20.92 -20.38 5.91
C PRO A 729 -22.33 -20.05 6.44
N GLU A 730 -22.75 -20.76 7.47
CA GLU A 730 -23.90 -20.34 8.26
C GLU A 730 -23.57 -19.02 8.99
N PRO A 731 -24.50 -18.03 9.01
CA PRO A 731 -24.29 -16.80 9.76
C PRO A 731 -24.08 -17.09 11.24
N ALA A 732 -22.91 -16.73 11.78
CA ALA A 732 -22.67 -16.71 13.22
C ALA A 732 -22.79 -15.27 13.74
N LYS A 733 -23.16 -15.14 15.02
CA LYS A 733 -23.12 -13.86 15.72
C LYS A 733 -21.78 -13.65 16.39
N ALA A 734 -21.35 -12.41 16.48
CA ALA A 734 -20.24 -12.03 17.33
C ALA A 734 -20.56 -12.32 18.80
N ILE A 735 -19.51 -12.50 19.61
CA ILE A 735 -19.67 -12.67 21.06
C ILE A 735 -19.26 -11.40 21.80
N THR A 736 -19.80 -11.20 23.01
CA THR A 736 -19.35 -10.14 23.93
C THR A 736 -18.59 -10.80 25.09
N LEU A 737 -17.35 -10.38 25.34
CA LEU A 737 -16.61 -10.83 26.52
C LEU A 737 -17.11 -10.06 27.75
N ALA A 738 -17.44 -10.76 28.84
CA ALA A 738 -17.70 -10.11 30.11
C ALA A 738 -16.42 -9.40 30.58
N LYS A 739 -16.48 -8.09 30.80
CA LYS A 739 -15.41 -7.40 31.52
C LYS A 739 -15.42 -7.92 32.95
N GLU A 740 -14.46 -8.75 33.32
CA GLU A 740 -14.21 -9.01 34.74
C GLU A 740 -13.86 -7.67 35.40
N ASN A 741 -14.61 -7.27 36.42
CA ASN A 741 -14.35 -6.05 37.17
C ASN A 741 -12.94 -6.15 37.79
N GLU A 742 -12.00 -5.32 37.34
CA GLU A 742 -10.68 -5.09 37.95
C GLU A 742 -10.74 -4.42 39.35
N GLU A 743 -11.87 -4.52 40.06
CA GLU A 743 -12.05 -3.93 41.40
C GLU A 743 -11.92 -4.93 42.56
N ALA A 744 -11.50 -6.18 42.30
CA ALA A 744 -11.32 -7.20 43.33
C ALA A 744 -9.86 -7.69 43.46
N SER A 745 -8.89 -6.78 43.54
CA SER A 745 -7.56 -7.11 44.08
C SER A 745 -6.80 -5.86 44.56
N LYS A 746 -7.40 -5.10 45.50
CA LYS A 746 -6.57 -4.32 46.42
C LYS A 746 -5.94 -5.30 47.43
N PRO A 747 -4.60 -5.33 47.58
CA PRO A 747 -3.98 -6.05 48.69
C PRO A 747 -4.47 -5.42 50.00
N ALA A 748 -4.90 -6.25 50.94
CA ALA A 748 -5.17 -5.79 52.31
C ALA A 748 -3.89 -5.15 52.88
N GLU A 749 -4.02 -3.95 53.44
CA GLU A 749 -2.97 -3.29 54.21
C GLU A 749 -2.45 -4.23 55.30
N GLU A 750 -1.12 -4.43 55.33
CA GLU A 750 -0.44 -5.05 56.46
C GLU A 750 -0.65 -4.18 57.71
N VAL A 751 -1.59 -4.59 58.55
CA VAL A 751 -1.72 -4.06 59.91
C VAL A 751 -0.57 -4.63 60.74
N GLN A 752 0.35 -3.74 61.14
CA GLN A 752 1.39 -4.01 62.13
C GLN A 752 0.77 -4.54 63.43
N VAL A 753 1.22 -5.72 63.87
CA VAL A 753 0.90 -6.29 65.19
C VAL A 753 1.96 -5.83 66.20
N PRO A 754 1.58 -5.18 67.32
CA PRO A 754 2.51 -4.91 68.41
C PRO A 754 2.73 -6.17 69.26
N ALA A 755 3.97 -6.34 69.72
CA ALA A 755 4.32 -7.29 70.76
C ALA A 755 3.71 -6.86 72.10
N ASP A 756 2.95 -7.75 72.76
CA ASP A 756 3.15 -8.17 74.15
C ASP A 756 1.93 -8.90 74.72
N GLY A 757 2.20 -9.97 75.48
CA GLY A 757 1.52 -10.21 76.74
C GLY A 757 0.30 -11.13 76.80
N ASN A 758 0.58 -12.39 77.19
CA ASN A 758 -0.10 -13.15 78.25
C ASN A 758 -1.50 -13.82 78.05
N ILE A 759 -1.47 -15.12 78.37
CA ILE A 759 -2.44 -15.90 79.19
C ILE A 759 -3.62 -16.63 78.50
N GLN A 760 -3.43 -17.96 78.47
CA GLN A 760 -4.32 -19.08 78.85
C GLN A 760 -5.64 -19.42 78.13
N GLN A 761 -5.69 -20.72 77.82
CA GLN A 761 -6.75 -21.72 78.03
C GLN A 761 -7.89 -21.88 77.01
N LYS A 762 -7.93 -23.13 76.49
CA LYS A 762 -9.10 -24.04 76.28
C LYS A 762 -10.24 -23.45 75.43
N GLN A 763 -10.74 -24.13 74.39
CA GLN A 763 -11.37 -25.45 74.48
C GLN A 763 -11.70 -25.98 73.06
N ILE A 764 -11.81 -27.30 73.00
CA ILE A 764 -12.11 -28.17 71.85
C ILE A 764 -13.63 -28.20 71.55
N GLU A 765 -14.00 -28.72 70.36
CA GLU A 765 -15.33 -29.17 69.87
C GLU A 765 -16.29 -28.08 69.32
N SER A 766 -17.12 -28.28 68.29
CA SER A 766 -17.53 -29.46 67.51
C SER A 766 -18.20 -29.08 66.16
N GLN A 767 -18.06 -30.00 65.20
CA GLN A 767 -19.02 -30.47 64.17
C GLN A 767 -19.99 -29.49 63.47
N LYS A 768 -19.86 -29.32 62.15
CA LYS A 768 -20.59 -30.06 61.08
C LYS A 768 -20.15 -29.63 59.69
#